data_AF-A0AAD1R2S9-F1
#
_entry.id   AF-A0AAD1R2S9-F1
#
_cell.length_a   1.000
_cell.length_b   1.000
_cell.length_c   1.000
_cell.angle_alpha   90.00
_cell.angle_beta   90.00
_cell.angle_gamma   90.00
#
_symmetry.space_group_name_H-M   'P 1'
#
loop_
_entity.id
_entity.type
_entity.pdbx_description
1 polymer ?
#
loop_
_entity_poly.entity_id
_entity_poly.type
_entity_poly.pdbx_seq_one_letter_code
_entity_poly.pdbx_strand_id
1 'polypeptide(L)'
;MDIPWSTVYFLFLLHSSNISSCKTSQDVDECVDGTDSCHIDAICQNTPRSYKCICKSGYTGDGRHCKDVDECERDDNAGCVHDCVNIPGNYRCMCFDGFRLAHDGHNCLDLDECLDGNGGCQQTCINMMGSYECRCREGFFLSDNQHTCIQRPEEGMKCMDKNHGCAHICRETAKGVSCECRPGFELTRNQRDCKLTCNYGNGGCQHTCDDTDQGPQCGCHIKFALHSDGKTCIGEKRYDQIPSAPILANESCSVNNGGCDSRCHDTLTGVHCSCPMGFMLQPDRKTCKDIDECSFDRTCDHTCVNSPGSFQCLCQKGYALYGLTHCGDVDECSINKGGCKFSCTNTPGSFECTCPPGFKLHWNRKDCTELVKCSVGANPSRTSLSCSRNGKKETCSLNCTSKSLFLPESDSNFMYSCGVPSLKSSKQINNSSQHCAESVVAPLKQIISFKLKDSRCGFRVCGKHKGEDNAKNGGGTSSCSDCQLTHVNLKCNSSWKLRDHRSRSALNKEVAKITVELEAEVKLDEATGSCGPPCLRQRLERKVKSLLKSLKKSINQDRFVIRLAGVEYEVAQKVTTATDRVESCIPGQQRIGGKCVSCLPGTYYSGQMDQCQTCPPGTYQDKVAQLLCIRCPGAEPSGPLGAANITACSGQCPPGHFSKDGYKPCQPCPRGMYQPEGGRTQCLACGGGLNTKHEGAQTFQDCETKVQCSPGHYYNITFHRCIRCTVGFYQPEFRQNFCISCPGNSSTDSDGSTSVTQCKNRHCGGELGDFTGFLESPNYPGNYPSSVECTWSISPPDKRKILLVVPEIFLPSEDECGDLLVMRKNASPSSITTYETCQTYERPIAFTARSRKLWVHFKSNEVNSARGFQVPYVTYDEDYEQLVEDIVRDGRLYSSENHQEILKDKKLIKAFFEVLAHPQNYFKYTEKHKEMLPRSFIKLLHSKVSAFLQPFK
;
A
#
# COMPACT_ATOMS: atom_id res chain seq x y z
N MET A 1 -74.46 63.81 14.81
CA MET A 1 -73.27 64.66 14.96
C MET A 1 -72.03 63.92 14.51
N ASP A 2 -71.46 64.16 13.34
CA ASP A 2 -71.98 64.28 11.97
C ASP A 2 -70.70 64.34 11.12
N ILE A 3 -70.52 63.36 10.23
CA ILE A 3 -69.98 63.43 8.85
C ILE A 3 -68.66 64.24 8.63
N PRO A 4 -67.61 63.63 8.00
CA PRO A 4 -67.57 63.58 6.53
C PRO A 4 -67.38 62.19 5.90
N TRP A 5 -68.12 61.99 4.81
CA TRP A 5 -68.08 60.87 3.87
C TRP A 5 -66.92 60.97 2.86
N SER A 6 -65.73 61.32 3.33
CA SER A 6 -64.50 61.34 2.50
C SER A 6 -63.32 60.58 3.14
N THR A 7 -63.53 59.95 4.29
CA THR A 7 -62.46 59.27 5.06
C THR A 7 -62.61 57.75 5.17
N VAL A 8 -63.63 57.16 4.53
CA VAL A 8 -63.97 55.72 4.66
C VAL A 8 -63.69 54.90 3.36
N TYR A 9 -63.20 55.50 2.27
CA TYR A 9 -63.05 54.79 0.98
C TYR A 9 -61.67 54.85 0.30
N PHE A 10 -60.62 55.40 0.93
CA PHE A 10 -59.26 55.46 0.34
C PHE A 10 -58.18 54.63 1.05
N LEU A 11 -58.54 53.85 2.08
CA LEU A 11 -57.62 52.93 2.77
C LEU A 11 -58.09 51.47 2.77
N PHE A 12 -59.17 51.16 2.05
CA PHE A 12 -59.57 49.79 1.71
C PHE A 12 -59.39 49.59 0.20
N LEU A 13 -58.24 49.02 -0.19
CA LEU A 13 -58.07 47.93 -1.19
C LEU A 13 -56.70 47.99 -1.88
N LEU A 14 -55.64 47.62 -1.16
CA LEU A 14 -54.63 46.68 -1.68
C LEU A 14 -54.27 45.74 -0.52
N HIS A 15 -54.78 44.51 -0.58
CA HIS A 15 -54.58 43.46 0.42
C HIS A 15 -53.13 42.94 0.45
N SER A 16 -52.72 42.50 1.65
CA SER A 16 -51.58 41.60 1.96
C SER A 16 -50.19 42.24 2.08
N SER A 17 -49.76 42.60 3.30
CA SER A 17 -48.51 42.09 3.92
C SER A 17 -48.28 42.63 5.34
N ASN A 18 -47.76 41.73 6.20
CA ASN A 18 -47.17 41.92 7.53
C ASN A 18 -48.08 42.12 8.75
N ILE A 19 -48.63 40.99 9.21
CA ILE A 19 -48.77 40.72 10.66
C ILE A 19 -47.60 39.80 11.06
N SER A 20 -46.64 40.35 11.79
CA SER A 20 -45.64 39.59 12.53
C SER A 20 -46.32 38.88 13.71
N SER A 21 -46.52 37.57 13.58
CA SER A 21 -46.85 36.71 14.71
C SER A 21 -45.55 36.37 15.47
N CYS A 22 -45.42 36.89 16.70
CA CYS A 22 -44.42 36.41 17.65
C CYS A 22 -44.92 35.07 18.22
N LYS A 23 -44.54 33.95 17.57
CA LYS A 23 -44.69 32.60 18.12
C LYS A 23 -43.74 32.44 19.31
N THR A 24 -44.25 32.01 20.45
CA THR A 24 -43.46 31.48 21.56
C THR A 24 -42.60 30.31 21.06
N SER A 25 -41.28 30.45 21.07
CA SER A 25 -40.36 29.37 20.70
C SER A 25 -40.43 28.27 21.76
N GLN A 26 -40.87 27.10 21.36
CA GLN A 26 -40.74 25.90 22.18
C GLN A 26 -39.26 25.54 22.27
N ASP A 27 -38.81 25.25 23.49
CA ASP A 27 -37.43 24.84 23.78
C ASP A 27 -37.14 23.50 23.13
N VAL A 28 -36.02 23.38 22.43
CA VAL A 28 -35.59 22.14 21.76
C VAL A 28 -34.65 21.43 22.72
N ASP A 29 -34.89 20.15 22.99
CA ASP A 29 -33.96 19.35 23.79
C ASP A 29 -32.86 18.76 22.91
N GLU A 30 -31.75 19.46 22.80
CA GLU A 30 -30.65 19.06 21.92
C GLU A 30 -29.96 17.76 22.36
N CYS A 31 -30.06 17.41 23.66
CA CYS A 31 -29.50 16.17 24.20
C CYS A 31 -30.30 14.93 23.75
N VAL A 32 -31.62 15.07 23.54
CA VAL A 32 -32.48 13.99 23.04
C VAL A 32 -32.45 13.92 21.50
N ASP A 33 -32.35 15.07 20.84
CA ASP A 33 -32.31 15.17 19.37
C ASP A 33 -30.92 14.83 18.78
N GLY A 34 -29.90 14.62 19.63
CA GLY A 34 -28.53 14.29 19.23
C GLY A 34 -27.83 15.42 18.47
N THR A 35 -28.30 16.66 18.67
CA THR A 35 -27.72 17.88 18.08
C THR A 35 -26.81 18.61 19.07
N ASP A 36 -26.61 18.04 20.26
CA ASP A 36 -25.63 18.52 21.21
C ASP A 36 -24.20 18.34 20.69
N SER A 37 -23.28 19.15 21.21
CA SER A 37 -21.85 19.08 20.90
C SER A 37 -21.04 18.85 22.17
N CYS A 38 -21.59 18.03 23.07
CA CYS A 38 -20.87 17.57 24.25
C CYS A 38 -19.78 16.56 23.85
N HIS A 39 -18.73 16.49 24.68
CA HIS A 39 -17.73 15.45 24.54
C HIS A 39 -18.38 14.07 24.79
N ILE A 40 -17.85 13.01 24.18
CA ILE A 40 -18.34 11.64 24.41
C ILE A 40 -18.26 11.22 25.90
N ASP A 41 -17.29 11.78 26.62
CA ASP A 41 -17.08 11.59 28.06
C ASP A 41 -17.73 12.68 28.93
N ALA A 42 -18.71 13.39 28.37
CA ALA A 42 -19.57 14.32 29.10
C ALA A 42 -21.02 13.87 29.12
N ILE A 43 -21.74 14.34 30.13
CA ILE A 43 -23.18 14.22 30.31
C ILE A 43 -23.81 15.50 29.77
N CYS A 44 -24.66 15.35 28.76
CA CYS A 44 -25.49 16.45 28.26
C CYS A 44 -26.69 16.67 29.19
N GLN A 45 -26.87 17.90 29.64
CA GLN A 45 -27.98 18.34 30.48
C GLN A 45 -28.72 19.48 29.78
N ASN A 46 -29.96 19.23 29.37
CA ASN A 46 -30.78 20.23 28.71
C ASN A 46 -31.15 21.39 29.67
N THR A 47 -31.21 22.60 29.16
CA THR A 47 -31.55 23.83 29.89
C THR A 47 -32.53 24.69 29.08
N PRO A 48 -33.32 25.59 29.69
CA PRO A 48 -34.24 26.43 28.93
C PRO A 48 -33.49 27.30 27.90
N ARG A 49 -33.70 27.02 26.61
CA ARG A 49 -33.12 27.63 25.39
C ARG A 49 -31.76 27.08 24.92
N SER A 50 -31.17 26.05 25.55
CA SER A 50 -29.84 25.48 25.21
C SER A 50 -29.52 24.21 26.03
N TYR A 51 -28.37 23.58 25.86
CA TYR A 51 -27.87 22.50 26.73
C TYR A 51 -26.52 22.84 27.39
N LYS A 52 -26.18 22.13 28.48
CA LYS A 52 -24.90 22.19 29.18
C LYS A 52 -24.24 20.81 29.19
N CYS A 53 -22.94 20.77 28.95
CA CYS A 53 -22.15 19.54 29.02
C CYS A 53 -21.36 19.50 30.34
N ILE A 54 -21.33 18.35 31.01
CA ILE A 54 -20.60 18.16 32.27
C ILE A 54 -19.77 16.89 32.15
N CYS A 55 -18.44 16.95 32.31
CA CYS A 55 -17.60 15.75 32.24
C CYS A 55 -18.07 14.67 33.23
N LYS A 56 -18.04 13.42 32.79
CA LYS A 56 -18.33 12.24 33.63
C LYS A 56 -17.32 12.18 34.78
N SER A 57 -17.67 11.49 35.87
CA SER A 57 -16.76 11.25 37.00
C SER A 57 -15.47 10.58 36.50
N GLY A 58 -14.31 11.01 37.03
CA GLY A 58 -12.99 10.59 36.55
C GLY A 58 -12.48 11.39 35.34
N TYR A 59 -13.26 12.37 34.85
CA TYR A 59 -12.85 13.26 33.76
C TYR A 59 -12.94 14.73 34.18
N THR A 60 -12.06 15.57 33.64
CA THR A 60 -12.03 17.01 33.89
C THR A 60 -12.04 17.78 32.57
N GLY A 61 -12.63 18.98 32.57
CA GLY A 61 -12.77 19.79 31.37
C GLY A 61 -14.01 20.67 31.38
N ASP A 62 -14.32 21.25 30.22
CA ASP A 62 -15.44 22.16 30.02
C ASP A 62 -16.74 21.45 29.59
N GLY A 63 -16.73 20.11 29.51
CA GLY A 63 -17.84 19.28 29.07
C GLY A 63 -17.94 19.12 27.55
N ARG A 64 -17.28 19.96 26.75
CA ARG A 64 -17.16 19.80 25.29
C ARG A 64 -15.83 19.14 24.92
N HIS A 65 -14.85 19.29 25.79
CA HIS A 65 -13.59 18.57 25.81
C HIS A 65 -13.38 18.04 27.23
N CYS A 66 -13.48 16.73 27.39
CA CYS A 66 -13.22 16.06 28.66
C CYS A 66 -11.95 15.25 28.50
N LYS A 67 -11.00 15.46 29.42
CA LYS A 67 -9.79 14.65 29.54
C LYS A 67 -9.91 13.79 30.79
N ASP A 68 -9.40 12.58 30.69
CA ASP A 68 -9.27 11.67 31.83
C ASP A 68 -8.43 12.30 32.95
N VAL A 69 -8.82 12.06 34.20
CA VAL A 69 -8.09 12.50 35.40
C VAL A 69 -7.20 11.36 35.83
N ASP A 70 -5.90 11.54 35.70
CA ASP A 70 -4.95 10.52 36.13
C ASP A 70 -4.79 10.54 37.65
N GLU A 71 -5.46 9.62 38.36
CA GLU A 71 -5.33 9.54 39.81
C GLU A 71 -3.94 9.07 40.27
N CYS A 72 -3.17 8.41 39.39
CA CYS A 72 -1.80 7.95 39.67
C CYS A 72 -0.78 9.09 39.67
N GLU A 73 -1.13 10.26 39.13
CA GLU A 73 -0.31 11.48 39.17
C GLU A 73 -0.36 12.21 40.53
N ARG A 74 -1.05 11.66 41.54
CA ARG A 74 -1.11 12.23 42.91
C ARG A 74 0.16 11.93 43.71
N ASP A 75 0.53 12.83 44.62
CA ASP A 75 1.71 12.71 45.50
C ASP A 75 1.77 11.42 46.34
N ASP A 76 0.63 10.77 46.58
CA ASP A 76 0.53 9.50 47.30
C ASP A 76 0.29 8.28 46.41
N ASN A 77 0.59 8.37 45.10
CA ASN A 77 0.42 7.29 44.10
C ASN A 77 -1.02 6.73 44.09
N ALA A 78 -2.01 7.60 44.20
CA ALA A 78 -3.43 7.26 44.42
C ALA A 78 -3.70 6.35 45.64
N GLY A 79 -2.76 6.28 46.59
CA GLY A 79 -2.76 5.37 47.72
C GLY A 79 -2.18 3.98 47.43
N CYS A 80 -1.81 3.67 46.19
CA CYS A 80 -1.22 2.39 45.78
C CYS A 80 0.19 2.19 46.36
N VAL A 81 0.41 1.02 46.95
CA VAL A 81 1.68 0.65 47.57
C VAL A 81 2.78 0.28 46.55
N HIS A 82 2.38 -0.34 45.44
CA HIS A 82 3.24 -0.69 44.31
C HIS A 82 2.86 0.17 43.10
N ASP A 83 2.46 -0.43 41.98
CA ASP A 83 2.17 0.30 40.75
C ASP A 83 0.73 0.82 40.76
N CYS A 84 0.52 2.06 40.33
CA CYS A 84 -0.79 2.61 40.02
C CYS A 84 -0.94 2.65 38.50
N VAL A 85 -2.06 2.13 38.00
CA VAL A 85 -2.41 2.19 36.58
C VAL A 85 -3.67 3.02 36.42
N ASN A 86 -3.52 4.13 35.71
CA ASN A 86 -4.62 4.99 35.34
C ASN A 86 -5.40 4.39 34.17
N ILE A 87 -6.72 4.44 34.24
CA ILE A 87 -7.66 3.88 33.27
C ILE A 87 -8.66 4.99 32.93
N PRO A 88 -9.13 5.13 31.69
CA PRO A 88 -10.10 6.18 31.37
C PRO A 88 -11.34 6.17 32.31
N GLY A 89 -11.43 7.17 33.19
CA GLY A 89 -12.48 7.40 34.18
C GLY A 89 -12.26 6.80 35.58
N ASN A 90 -11.14 6.10 35.83
CA ASN A 90 -10.83 5.46 37.13
C ASN A 90 -9.37 4.98 37.19
N TYR A 91 -8.93 4.43 38.32
CA TYR A 91 -7.59 3.86 38.44
C TYR A 91 -7.62 2.52 39.19
N ARG A 92 -6.50 1.80 39.16
CA ARG A 92 -6.32 0.60 39.97
C ARG A 92 -4.87 0.41 40.38
N CYS A 93 -4.68 -0.20 41.55
CA CYS A 93 -3.36 -0.59 42.00
C CYS A 93 -2.99 -1.99 41.50
N MET A 94 -1.72 -2.18 41.18
CA MET A 94 -1.11 -3.43 40.78
C MET A 94 0.06 -3.75 41.70
N CYS A 95 0.29 -5.03 41.95
CA CYS A 95 1.36 -5.51 42.81
C CYS A 95 2.51 -6.11 41.99
N PHE A 96 3.74 -5.97 42.49
CA PHE A 96 4.90 -6.66 41.94
C PHE A 96 4.74 -8.19 41.98
N ASP A 97 5.50 -8.90 41.13
CA ASP A 97 5.51 -10.35 41.06
C ASP A 97 5.74 -10.98 42.45
N GLY A 98 4.96 -12.01 42.80
CA GLY A 98 4.98 -12.65 44.13
C GLY A 98 4.07 -12.00 45.16
N PHE A 99 3.30 -10.97 44.78
CA PHE A 99 2.33 -10.31 45.67
C PHE A 99 0.93 -10.26 45.06
N ARG A 100 -0.09 -10.23 45.91
CA ARG A 100 -1.49 -10.01 45.55
C ARG A 100 -2.05 -8.75 46.18
N LEU A 101 -3.03 -8.15 45.50
CA LEU A 101 -3.73 -6.98 46.01
C LEU A 101 -4.58 -7.35 47.23
N ALA A 102 -4.48 -6.58 48.29
CA ALA A 102 -5.27 -6.72 49.49
C ALA A 102 -6.71 -6.25 49.26
N HIS A 103 -7.60 -6.57 50.22
CA HIS A 103 -9.02 -6.21 50.15
C HIS A 103 -9.28 -4.69 50.15
N ASP A 104 -8.30 -3.89 50.57
CA ASP A 104 -8.36 -2.43 50.51
C ASP A 104 -8.14 -1.89 49.08
N GLY A 105 -7.74 -2.72 48.12
CA GLY A 105 -7.52 -2.31 46.74
C GLY A 105 -6.24 -1.51 46.50
N HIS A 106 -5.39 -1.35 47.53
CA HIS A 106 -4.22 -0.46 47.50
C HIS A 106 -2.94 -1.09 48.04
N ASN A 107 -3.05 -2.00 49.02
CA ASN A 107 -1.90 -2.67 49.64
C ASN A 107 -1.59 -3.99 48.94
N CYS A 108 -0.33 -4.43 49.03
CA CYS A 108 0.15 -5.66 48.41
C CYS A 108 0.62 -6.66 49.49
N LEU A 109 0.06 -7.86 49.44
CA LEU A 109 0.34 -8.95 50.37
C LEU A 109 1.09 -10.05 49.68
N ASP A 110 2.04 -10.63 50.38
CA ASP A 110 2.83 -11.76 49.92
C ASP A 110 1.93 -12.95 49.52
N LEU A 111 2.30 -13.60 48.41
CA LEU A 111 1.67 -14.83 47.95
C LEU A 111 2.54 -16.01 48.38
N ASP A 112 2.05 -16.82 49.32
CA ASP A 112 2.79 -18.01 49.74
C ASP A 112 2.67 -19.12 48.69
N GLU A 113 3.65 -19.21 47.79
CA GLU A 113 3.67 -20.22 46.72
C GLU A 113 3.93 -21.63 47.26
N CYS A 114 4.40 -21.78 48.51
CA CYS A 114 4.62 -23.09 49.11
C CYS A 114 3.31 -23.80 49.48
N LEU A 115 2.19 -23.06 49.61
CA LEU A 115 0.88 -23.63 49.90
C LEU A 115 0.31 -24.43 48.72
N ASP A 116 0.73 -24.14 47.50
CA ASP A 116 0.30 -24.85 46.30
C ASP A 116 1.42 -25.77 45.78
N GLY A 117 1.17 -27.08 45.75
CA GLY A 117 2.12 -28.05 45.20
C GLY A 117 3.54 -27.99 45.78
N ASN A 118 3.72 -27.52 47.03
CA ASN A 118 5.03 -27.29 47.67
C ASN A 118 5.94 -26.36 46.84
N GLY A 119 5.38 -25.38 46.13
CA GLY A 119 6.12 -24.50 45.21
C GLY A 119 6.84 -25.27 44.10
N GLY A 120 6.44 -26.50 43.80
CA GLY A 120 7.16 -27.39 42.87
C GLY A 120 8.49 -27.93 43.42
N CYS A 121 8.85 -27.66 44.68
CA CYS A 121 10.05 -28.20 45.33
C CYS A 121 9.94 -29.71 45.53
N GLN A 122 11.01 -30.45 45.24
CA GLN A 122 11.08 -31.89 45.50
C GLN A 122 11.03 -32.22 46.99
N GLN A 123 11.59 -31.34 47.84
CA GLN A 123 11.67 -31.57 49.28
C GLN A 123 10.98 -30.46 50.07
N THR A 124 11.69 -29.44 50.53
CA THR A 124 11.11 -28.40 51.40
C THR A 124 11.00 -27.09 50.65
N CYS A 125 9.82 -26.49 50.60
CA CYS A 125 9.63 -25.11 50.18
C CYS A 125 9.69 -24.18 51.40
N ILE A 126 10.31 -23.01 51.23
CA ILE A 126 10.36 -21.95 52.24
C ILE A 126 9.83 -20.67 51.57
N ASN A 127 8.73 -20.16 52.10
CA ASN A 127 8.15 -18.92 51.61
C ASN A 127 9.03 -17.72 51.98
N MET A 128 9.18 -16.77 51.05
CA MET A 128 9.92 -15.53 51.22
C MET A 128 9.04 -14.36 50.74
N MET A 129 9.30 -13.15 51.23
CA MET A 129 8.52 -12.00 50.75
C MET A 129 8.75 -11.79 49.24
N GLY A 130 7.69 -11.90 48.45
CA GLY A 130 7.67 -11.79 47.00
C GLY A 130 8.20 -13.00 46.25
N SER A 131 8.53 -14.11 46.91
CA SER A 131 9.12 -15.30 46.26
C SER A 131 9.16 -16.53 47.18
N TYR A 132 9.79 -17.61 46.75
CA TYR A 132 10.01 -18.79 47.58
C TYR A 132 11.33 -19.47 47.18
N GLU A 133 11.90 -20.24 48.10
CA GLU A 133 13.08 -21.06 47.81
C GLU A 133 12.89 -22.52 48.21
N CYS A 134 13.45 -23.42 47.40
CA CYS A 134 13.50 -24.84 47.71
C CYS A 134 14.76 -25.17 48.51
N ARG A 135 14.59 -25.86 49.64
CA ARG A 135 15.68 -26.39 50.48
C ARG A 135 15.68 -27.92 50.48
N CYS A 136 16.88 -28.47 50.43
CA CYS A 136 17.10 -29.91 50.53
C CYS A 136 17.44 -30.32 51.98
N ARG A 137 17.06 -31.55 52.34
CA ARG A 137 17.41 -32.23 53.58
C ARG A 137 18.90 -32.58 53.58
N GLU A 138 19.47 -32.81 54.75
CA GLU A 138 20.90 -33.13 54.90
C GLU A 138 21.34 -34.27 53.97
N GLY A 139 22.48 -34.08 53.31
CA GLY A 139 23.03 -35.03 52.33
C GLY A 139 22.56 -34.82 50.88
N PHE A 140 21.65 -33.88 50.62
CA PHE A 140 21.17 -33.53 49.27
C PHE A 140 21.44 -32.06 48.95
N PHE A 141 21.70 -31.77 47.67
CA PHE A 141 21.95 -30.42 47.15
C PHE A 141 20.86 -30.02 46.18
N LEU A 142 20.48 -28.75 46.20
CA LEU A 142 19.53 -28.22 45.22
C LEU A 142 20.21 -28.12 43.86
N SER A 143 19.64 -28.79 42.86
CA SER A 143 20.14 -28.79 41.49
C SER A 143 19.90 -27.45 40.80
N ASP A 144 20.48 -27.28 39.60
CA ASP A 144 20.43 -26.02 38.85
C ASP A 144 19.01 -25.61 38.44
N ASN A 145 18.06 -26.56 38.40
CA ASN A 145 16.65 -26.28 38.13
C ASN A 145 15.90 -25.69 39.33
N GLN A 146 16.56 -25.49 40.48
CA GLN A 146 16.03 -24.90 41.71
C GLN A 146 14.87 -25.64 42.38
N HIS A 147 14.46 -26.80 41.87
CA HIS A 147 13.35 -27.58 42.42
C HIS A 147 13.76 -29.00 42.83
N THR A 148 14.75 -29.60 42.17
CA THR A 148 15.18 -31.00 42.41
C THR A 148 16.37 -31.05 43.36
N CYS A 149 16.31 -31.93 44.35
CA CYS A 149 17.37 -32.27 45.28
C CYS A 149 18.13 -33.50 44.81
N ILE A 150 19.42 -33.34 44.56
CA ILE A 150 20.33 -34.38 44.06
C ILE A 150 21.32 -34.81 45.14
N GLN A 151 21.60 -36.11 45.22
CA GLN A 151 22.65 -36.66 46.06
C GLN A 151 23.95 -36.70 45.26
N ARG A 152 25.03 -36.08 45.75
CA ARG A 152 26.35 -36.14 45.10
C ARG A 152 27.21 -37.22 45.80
N PRO A 153 27.86 -38.13 45.05
CA PRO A 153 28.74 -39.16 45.62
C PRO A 153 30.02 -38.55 46.22
N GLU A 154 30.59 -39.20 47.24
CA GLU A 154 31.77 -38.70 47.98
C GLU A 154 33.08 -38.71 47.16
N GLU A 155 33.11 -39.37 45.99
CA GLU A 155 34.28 -39.40 45.10
C GLU A 155 33.89 -39.06 43.65
N GLY A 156 34.37 -37.90 43.15
CA GLY A 156 34.12 -37.41 41.78
C GLY A 156 34.82 -36.07 41.47
N MET A 157 34.77 -35.64 40.20
CA MET A 157 35.48 -34.45 39.64
C MET A 157 35.19 -33.12 40.37
N LYS A 158 36.00 -32.08 40.10
CA LYS A 158 36.19 -30.84 40.91
C LYS A 158 34.90 -30.09 41.33
N CYS A 159 33.80 -30.16 40.59
CA CYS A 159 32.52 -29.53 40.98
C CYS A 159 31.53 -30.47 41.71
N MET A 160 31.88 -31.75 41.90
CA MET A 160 31.10 -32.73 42.66
C MET A 160 31.54 -32.86 44.13
N ASP A 161 32.71 -32.31 44.48
CA ASP A 161 33.22 -32.21 45.85
C ASP A 161 32.38 -31.24 46.69
N LYS A 162 32.01 -31.66 47.91
CA LYS A 162 31.31 -30.85 48.92
C LYS A 162 32.00 -29.51 49.23
N ASN A 163 33.30 -29.38 48.96
CA ASN A 163 34.11 -28.21 49.26
C ASN A 163 34.50 -27.36 48.01
N HIS A 164 33.76 -27.43 46.90
CA HIS A 164 34.08 -26.70 45.66
C HIS A 164 34.06 -25.15 45.80
N GLY A 165 33.41 -24.63 46.85
CA GLY A 165 33.49 -23.22 47.25
C GLY A 165 32.79 -22.23 46.31
N CYS A 166 31.68 -22.62 45.69
CA CYS A 166 30.75 -21.72 44.99
C CYS A 166 29.42 -21.67 45.74
N ALA A 167 28.83 -20.48 45.91
CA ALA A 167 27.56 -20.33 46.62
C ALA A 167 26.35 -20.90 45.87
N HIS A 168 26.34 -20.82 44.54
CA HIS A 168 25.21 -21.26 43.72
C HIS A 168 25.58 -22.32 42.68
N ILE A 169 26.11 -21.92 41.53
CA ILE A 169 26.36 -22.81 40.39
C ILE A 169 27.87 -22.99 40.26
N CYS A 170 28.31 -24.24 40.10
CA CYS A 170 29.71 -24.62 39.90
C CYS A 170 29.90 -25.14 38.47
N ARG A 171 30.76 -24.50 37.68
CA ARG A 171 31.19 -24.97 36.36
C ARG A 171 32.66 -25.38 36.38
N GLU A 172 32.94 -26.51 35.75
CA GLU A 172 34.32 -26.95 35.53
C GLU A 172 34.94 -26.22 34.33
N THR A 173 36.16 -25.74 34.51
CA THR A 173 36.93 -25.04 33.47
C THR A 173 38.35 -25.61 33.39
N ALA A 174 39.05 -25.35 32.28
CA ALA A 174 40.44 -25.77 32.09
C ALA A 174 41.39 -25.28 33.21
N LYS A 175 41.01 -24.25 33.97
CA LYS A 175 41.78 -23.67 35.09
C LYS A 175 41.29 -24.07 36.48
N GLY A 176 40.23 -24.89 36.60
CA GLY A 176 39.63 -25.28 37.87
C GLY A 176 38.13 -25.02 37.94
N VAL A 177 37.63 -24.63 39.11
CA VAL A 177 36.20 -24.37 39.38
C VAL A 177 35.87 -22.90 39.11
N SER A 178 34.79 -22.63 38.38
CA SER A 178 34.21 -21.30 38.14
C SER A 178 32.81 -21.23 38.75
N CYS A 179 32.49 -20.12 39.43
CA CYS A 179 31.21 -19.95 40.09
C CYS A 179 30.30 -19.00 39.31
N GLU A 180 29.01 -19.35 39.23
CA GLU A 180 27.96 -18.53 38.63
C GLU A 180 26.80 -18.39 39.62
N CYS A 181 26.04 -17.31 39.50
CA CYS A 181 24.89 -17.03 40.35
C CYS A 181 23.58 -17.34 39.63
N ARG A 182 22.58 -17.79 40.41
CA ARG A 182 21.20 -17.97 39.96
C ARG A 182 20.57 -16.62 39.57
N PRO A 183 19.53 -16.62 38.72
CA PRO A 183 18.76 -15.41 38.42
C PRO A 183 18.33 -14.68 39.70
N GLY A 184 18.47 -13.36 39.74
CA GLY A 184 18.20 -12.57 40.93
C GLY A 184 19.39 -12.31 41.85
N PHE A 185 20.53 -12.95 41.57
CA PHE A 185 21.75 -12.81 42.36
C PHE A 185 22.94 -12.36 41.52
N GLU A 186 23.80 -11.54 42.11
CA GLU A 186 25.04 -11.08 41.49
C GLU A 186 26.26 -11.71 42.15
N LEU A 187 27.26 -12.08 41.34
CA LEU A 187 28.51 -12.65 41.83
C LEU A 187 29.30 -11.55 42.54
N THR A 188 29.62 -11.81 43.81
CA THR A 188 30.39 -10.87 44.63
C THR A 188 31.84 -10.79 44.18
N ARG A 189 32.57 -9.79 44.67
CA ARG A 189 33.97 -9.51 44.25
C ARG A 189 34.94 -10.67 44.48
N ASN A 190 34.61 -11.63 45.34
CA ASN A 190 35.43 -12.81 45.60
C ASN A 190 35.25 -13.94 44.55
N GLN A 191 34.38 -13.73 43.55
CA GLN A 191 34.08 -14.67 42.46
C GLN A 191 33.54 -16.04 42.92
N ARG A 192 33.01 -16.12 44.15
CA ARG A 192 32.55 -17.36 44.77
C ARG A 192 31.17 -17.23 45.39
N ASP A 193 30.90 -16.12 46.06
CA ASP A 193 29.62 -15.85 46.73
C ASP A 193 28.66 -15.06 45.84
N CYS A 194 27.37 -15.21 46.10
CA CYS A 194 26.29 -14.56 45.36
C CYS A 194 25.47 -13.68 46.29
N LYS A 195 25.28 -12.40 45.95
CA LYS A 195 24.41 -11.46 46.68
C LYS A 195 23.03 -11.37 46.03
N LEU A 196 21.96 -11.33 46.82
CA LEU A 196 20.59 -11.12 46.34
C LEU A 196 20.44 -9.69 45.78
N THR A 197 19.57 -9.52 44.79
CA THR A 197 19.21 -8.22 44.22
C THR A 197 17.70 -8.00 44.27
N CYS A 198 17.26 -6.75 44.18
CA CYS A 198 15.85 -6.37 44.12
C CYS A 198 15.11 -6.97 42.91
N ASN A 199 15.84 -7.45 41.90
CA ASN A 199 15.28 -8.03 40.68
C ASN A 199 14.61 -9.40 40.86
N TYR A 200 14.70 -10.02 42.06
CA TYR A 200 14.05 -11.29 42.37
C TYR A 200 13.35 -11.20 43.71
N GLY A 201 12.04 -11.44 43.71
CA GLY A 201 11.16 -11.29 44.88
C GLY A 201 11.24 -9.92 45.53
N ASN A 202 11.41 -8.85 44.76
CA ASN A 202 11.64 -7.49 45.27
C ASN A 202 12.74 -7.42 46.34
N GLY A 203 13.79 -8.27 46.24
CA GLY A 203 14.87 -8.37 47.22
C GLY A 203 14.42 -8.84 48.62
N GLY A 204 13.22 -9.40 48.74
CA GLY A 204 12.59 -9.74 50.01
C GLY A 204 11.87 -8.58 50.69
N CYS A 205 11.61 -7.47 49.99
CA CYS A 205 10.95 -6.28 50.52
C CYS A 205 9.45 -6.27 50.22
N GLN A 206 8.64 -5.85 51.20
CA GLN A 206 7.19 -5.79 51.03
C GLN A 206 6.73 -4.69 50.09
N HIS A 207 7.34 -3.50 50.14
CA HIS A 207 6.96 -2.34 49.31
C HIS A 207 8.07 -1.98 48.32
N THR A 208 9.07 -1.19 48.74
CA THR A 208 10.16 -0.72 47.85
C THR A 208 11.49 -1.36 48.20
N CYS A 209 12.36 -1.56 47.20
CA CYS A 209 13.68 -2.19 47.36
C CYS A 209 14.75 -1.42 46.57
N ASP A 210 15.87 -1.15 47.21
CA ASP A 210 17.07 -0.56 46.60
C ASP A 210 18.28 -1.50 46.71
N ASP A 211 18.99 -1.71 45.59
CA ASP A 211 20.21 -2.54 45.56
C ASP A 211 21.40 -1.80 46.17
N THR A 212 21.98 -2.33 47.26
CA THR A 212 23.20 -1.78 47.89
C THR A 212 24.39 -2.75 47.80
N ASP A 213 25.59 -2.26 48.13
CA ASP A 213 26.80 -3.09 48.22
C ASP A 213 26.69 -4.22 49.27
N GLN A 214 25.77 -4.09 50.24
CA GLN A 214 25.52 -5.09 51.29
C GLN A 214 24.30 -5.99 51.00
N GLY A 215 23.59 -5.76 49.88
CA GLY A 215 22.35 -6.46 49.52
C GLY A 215 21.15 -5.52 49.39
N PRO A 216 19.92 -6.05 49.21
CA PRO A 216 18.72 -5.24 49.05
C PRO A 216 18.34 -4.53 50.35
N GLN A 217 18.00 -3.23 50.25
CA GLN A 217 17.51 -2.41 51.35
C GLN A 217 16.03 -2.08 51.12
N CYS A 218 15.19 -2.37 52.11
CA CYS A 218 13.74 -2.17 51.99
C CYS A 218 13.28 -0.79 52.48
N GLY A 219 12.33 -0.21 51.76
CA GLY A 219 11.59 1.00 52.14
C GLY A 219 10.08 0.76 52.13
N CYS A 220 9.31 1.66 52.75
CA CYS A 220 7.85 1.56 52.83
C CYS A 220 7.16 2.79 52.24
N HIS A 221 6.05 2.56 51.53
CA HIS A 221 5.07 3.59 51.17
C HIS A 221 4.73 4.49 52.37
N ILE A 222 4.52 5.79 52.13
CA ILE A 222 4.43 6.86 53.15
C ILE A 222 3.39 6.62 54.27
N LYS A 223 2.39 5.77 54.02
CA LYS A 223 1.33 5.38 54.98
C LYS A 223 1.75 4.24 55.93
N PHE A 224 2.94 3.66 55.76
CA PHE A 224 3.43 2.49 56.48
C PHE A 224 4.86 2.70 56.99
N ALA A 225 5.20 2.07 58.11
CA ALA A 225 6.53 2.09 58.69
C ALA A 225 7.23 0.74 58.47
N LEU A 226 8.54 0.76 58.23
CA LEU A 226 9.33 -0.46 58.12
C LEU A 226 9.36 -1.16 59.49
N HIS A 227 8.96 -2.42 59.50
CA HIS A 227 8.95 -3.28 60.67
C HIS A 227 10.38 -3.65 61.08
N SER A 228 10.54 -4.16 62.31
CA SER A 228 11.85 -4.50 62.88
C SER A 228 12.58 -5.64 62.16
N ASP A 229 11.89 -6.41 61.32
CA ASP A 229 12.52 -7.42 60.46
C ASP A 229 13.23 -6.81 59.23
N GLY A 230 13.10 -5.49 59.02
CA GLY A 230 13.71 -4.76 57.92
C GLY A 230 13.13 -5.09 56.54
N LYS A 231 11.99 -5.79 56.47
CA LYS A 231 11.39 -6.30 55.22
C LYS A 231 9.90 -6.04 55.10
N THR A 232 9.16 -6.10 56.21
CA THR A 232 7.71 -5.88 56.21
C THR A 232 7.36 -4.44 56.55
N CYS A 233 6.20 -3.98 56.07
CA CYS A 233 5.70 -2.63 56.27
C CYS A 233 4.40 -2.69 57.08
N ILE A 234 4.40 -2.11 58.27
CA ILE A 234 3.27 -2.11 59.21
C ILE A 234 2.60 -0.73 59.24
N GLY A 235 1.27 -0.71 59.24
CA GLY A 235 0.50 0.54 59.14
C GLY A 235 0.41 1.25 60.48
N GLU A 236 1.06 2.41 60.61
CA GLU A 236 0.75 3.42 61.63
C GLU A 236 1.55 4.73 61.40
N LYS A 237 0.95 5.73 60.72
CA LYS A 237 1.14 7.16 61.02
C LYS A 237 -0.11 7.97 60.66
N ARG A 238 -0.76 8.55 61.66
CA ARG A 238 -1.69 9.68 61.49
C ARG A 238 -0.89 10.92 61.10
N TYR A 239 -1.41 11.65 60.10
CA TYR A 239 -0.95 12.97 59.67
C TYR A 239 -0.73 13.90 60.87
N ASP A 240 0.48 14.42 61.04
CA ASP A 240 0.76 15.86 61.02
C ASP A 240 2.28 16.12 61.20
N GLN A 241 2.81 17.00 60.34
CA GLN A 241 4.15 17.62 60.30
C GLN A 241 5.31 16.85 59.64
N ILE A 242 5.68 17.28 58.41
CA ILE A 242 7.04 17.15 57.85
C ILE A 242 7.49 18.53 57.33
N PRO A 243 8.69 19.04 57.67
CA PRO A 243 9.32 20.18 57.04
C PRO A 243 10.14 19.81 55.80
N SER A 244 10.17 20.73 54.84
CA SER A 244 10.76 20.66 53.50
C SER A 244 12.30 20.54 53.48
N ALA A 245 12.84 19.79 52.52
CA ALA A 245 14.23 19.92 52.04
C ALA A 245 14.24 20.12 50.51
N PRO A 246 15.21 20.87 49.93
CA PRO A 246 15.09 21.47 48.60
C PRO A 246 15.68 20.61 47.46
N ILE A 247 15.03 20.65 46.29
CA ILE A 247 15.46 20.03 45.02
C ILE A 247 16.46 20.96 44.31
N LEU A 248 17.53 20.39 43.74
CA LEU A 248 18.54 21.10 42.95
C LEU A 248 17.89 21.67 41.67
N ALA A 249 17.90 23.01 41.52
CA ALA A 249 17.06 23.76 40.59
C ALA A 249 17.34 23.63 39.07
N ASN A 250 18.13 22.64 38.61
CA ASN A 250 18.54 22.54 37.19
C ASN A 250 18.02 21.31 36.43
N GLU A 251 17.32 20.38 37.09
CA GLU A 251 16.74 19.19 36.47
C GLU A 251 15.25 19.05 36.83
N SER A 252 14.46 20.06 36.46
CA SER A 252 13.00 19.98 36.52
C SER A 252 12.35 20.39 35.18
N CYS A 253 11.14 19.93 34.92
CA CYS A 253 10.31 20.27 33.77
C CYS A 253 9.97 21.75 33.73
N SER A 254 10.02 22.41 34.89
CA SER A 254 9.88 23.86 35.01
C SER A 254 11.02 24.62 34.32
N VAL A 255 12.17 23.98 34.11
CA VAL A 255 13.36 24.57 33.46
C VAL A 255 13.61 23.87 32.12
N ASN A 256 13.41 24.58 31.01
CA ASN A 256 13.63 24.10 29.64
C ASN A 256 12.92 22.76 29.31
N ASN A 257 11.68 22.56 29.81
CA ASN A 257 10.94 21.30 29.69
C ASN A 257 11.76 20.08 30.14
N GLY A 258 12.67 20.25 31.11
CA GLY A 258 13.60 19.23 31.59
C GLY A 258 14.52 18.63 30.50
N GLY A 259 14.62 19.31 29.35
CA GLY A 259 15.30 18.87 28.14
C GLY A 259 14.49 17.92 27.26
N CYS A 260 13.21 17.67 27.55
CA CYS A 260 12.32 16.85 26.73
C CYS A 260 11.84 17.59 25.48
N ASP A 261 11.75 16.87 24.38
CA ASP A 261 11.34 17.37 23.07
C ASP A 261 9.82 17.55 22.93
N SER A 262 9.04 16.71 23.63
CA SER A 262 7.57 16.82 23.65
C SER A 262 7.02 16.95 25.07
N ARG A 263 6.80 15.84 25.78
CA ARG A 263 6.15 15.87 27.10
C ARG A 263 7.17 15.52 28.18
N CYS A 264 7.26 16.37 29.21
CA CYS A 264 8.18 16.23 30.35
C CYS A 264 7.43 15.92 31.63
N HIS A 265 8.01 15.04 32.45
CA HIS A 265 7.50 14.62 33.75
C HIS A 265 8.59 14.78 34.81
N ASP A 266 8.28 15.50 35.89
CA ASP A 266 9.16 15.68 37.05
C ASP A 266 9.07 14.44 37.94
N THR A 267 10.19 13.78 38.23
CA THR A 267 10.27 12.58 39.09
C THR A 267 11.26 12.78 40.22
N LEU A 268 11.15 11.97 41.29
CA LEU A 268 12.05 12.00 42.45
C LEU A 268 13.54 11.72 42.09
N THR A 269 13.80 11.21 40.87
CA THR A 269 15.14 10.90 40.34
C THR A 269 15.58 11.84 39.20
N GLY A 270 14.79 12.86 38.85
CA GLY A 270 15.09 13.84 37.79
C GLY A 270 13.93 14.03 36.82
N VAL A 271 14.22 14.14 35.51
CA VAL A 271 13.22 14.39 34.45
C VAL A 271 13.00 13.14 33.58
N HIS A 272 11.74 12.81 33.27
CA HIS A 272 11.33 11.75 32.33
C HIS A 272 10.53 12.31 31.15
N CYS A 273 10.73 11.80 29.93
CA CYS A 273 10.07 12.32 28.73
C CYS A 273 9.20 11.27 28.03
N SER A 274 8.07 11.68 27.44
CA SER A 274 7.20 10.81 26.63
C SER A 274 6.77 11.45 25.30
N CYS A 275 6.44 10.59 24.33
CA CYS A 275 6.15 11.00 22.95
C CYS A 275 4.68 10.84 22.56
N PRO A 276 4.16 11.65 21.62
CA PRO A 276 2.81 11.52 21.08
C PRO A 276 2.62 10.23 20.25
N MET A 277 1.37 9.84 19.99
CA MET A 277 1.04 8.74 19.08
C MET A 277 1.71 8.94 17.70
N GLY A 278 2.30 7.87 17.16
CA GLY A 278 3.08 7.93 15.92
C GLY A 278 4.53 8.41 16.11
N PHE A 279 5.02 8.59 17.35
CA PHE A 279 6.41 8.92 17.65
C PHE A 279 7.01 7.95 18.67
N MET A 280 8.30 7.62 18.47
CA MET A 280 9.10 6.79 19.37
C MET A 280 10.11 7.65 20.15
N LEU A 281 10.27 7.36 21.45
CA LEU A 281 11.26 8.02 22.30
C LEU A 281 12.68 7.51 21.96
N GLN A 282 13.62 8.42 21.72
CA GLN A 282 15.00 8.08 21.35
C GLN A 282 15.84 7.61 22.56
N PRO A 283 17.02 6.98 22.32
CA PRO A 283 17.87 6.43 23.38
C PRO A 283 18.39 7.44 24.41
N ASP A 284 18.35 8.73 24.07
CA ASP A 284 18.67 9.83 24.98
C ASP A 284 17.58 10.10 26.02
N ARG A 285 16.43 9.40 25.92
CA ARG A 285 15.25 9.50 26.77
C ARG A 285 14.62 10.90 26.79
N LYS A 286 14.92 11.71 25.78
CA LYS A 286 14.49 13.11 25.71
C LYS A 286 13.87 13.49 24.37
N THR A 287 14.37 12.92 23.29
CA THR A 287 13.99 13.32 21.93
C THR A 287 12.91 12.40 21.36
N CYS A 288 11.90 12.98 20.71
CA CYS A 288 10.84 12.21 20.06
C CYS A 288 11.10 12.11 18.56
N LYS A 289 11.15 10.89 18.05
CA LYS A 289 11.34 10.64 16.62
C LYS A 289 10.10 10.03 16.02
N ASP A 290 9.68 10.57 14.89
CA ASP A 290 8.56 10.06 14.13
C ASP A 290 8.72 8.57 13.74
N ILE A 291 7.63 7.82 13.83
CA ILE A 291 7.55 6.42 13.39
C ILE A 291 7.25 6.44 11.90
N ASP A 292 8.26 6.19 11.06
CA ASP A 292 8.04 6.08 9.62
C ASP A 292 7.26 4.80 9.28
N GLU A 293 5.93 4.87 9.18
CA GLU A 293 5.08 3.73 8.81
C GLU A 293 5.28 3.33 7.34
N CYS A 294 5.79 4.22 6.49
CA CYS A 294 6.09 3.95 5.08
C CYS A 294 7.38 3.13 4.89
N SER A 295 8.21 2.99 5.93
CA SER A 295 9.37 2.11 5.91
C SER A 295 9.02 0.61 5.83
N PHE A 296 7.74 0.25 5.94
CA PHE A 296 7.26 -1.13 5.89
C PHE A 296 6.66 -1.47 4.51
N ASP A 297 7.06 -2.63 3.96
CA ASP A 297 6.45 -3.16 2.75
C ASP A 297 4.98 -3.53 3.05
N ARG A 298 4.02 -2.86 2.37
CA ARG A 298 2.55 -3.06 2.41
C ARG A 298 1.73 -2.13 3.33
N THR A 299 2.26 -1.00 3.78
CA THR A 299 1.45 -0.02 4.54
C THR A 299 0.32 0.60 3.71
N CYS A 300 0.57 0.87 2.43
CA CYS A 300 -0.42 1.34 1.46
C CYS A 300 -0.39 0.43 0.22
N ASP A 301 -1.51 0.29 -0.49
CA ASP A 301 -1.56 -0.44 -1.77
C ASP A 301 -0.68 0.20 -2.86
N HIS A 302 -0.61 1.53 -2.86
CA HIS A 302 0.14 2.33 -3.83
C HIS A 302 1.26 3.14 -3.18
N THR A 303 1.14 4.47 -3.11
CA THR A 303 2.21 5.35 -2.62
C THR A 303 1.94 5.70 -1.16
N CYS A 304 2.93 5.51 -0.29
CA CYS A 304 2.89 5.94 1.10
C CYS A 304 3.72 7.22 1.28
N VAL A 305 3.15 8.22 1.96
CA VAL A 305 3.84 9.45 2.33
C VAL A 305 3.84 9.55 3.85
N ASN A 306 5.03 9.50 4.43
CA ASN A 306 5.19 9.60 5.87
C ASN A 306 4.99 11.05 6.33
N SER A 307 4.32 11.23 7.46
CA SER A 307 4.10 12.54 8.08
C SER A 307 4.37 12.46 9.59
N PRO A 308 4.78 13.54 10.26
CA PRO A 308 5.03 13.47 11.69
C PRO A 308 3.79 12.99 12.48
N GLY A 309 3.89 11.79 13.07
CA GLY A 309 2.85 11.14 13.88
C GLY A 309 1.81 10.34 13.10
N SER A 310 1.94 10.23 11.77
CA SER A 310 0.96 9.54 10.92
C SER A 310 1.47 9.29 9.50
N PHE A 311 0.67 8.69 8.64
CA PHE A 311 1.01 8.52 7.23
C PHE A 311 -0.21 8.74 6.34
N GLN A 312 0.05 9.13 5.09
CA GLN A 312 -0.97 9.30 4.06
C GLN A 312 -0.73 8.35 2.89
N CYS A 313 -1.78 7.62 2.51
CA CYS A 313 -1.77 6.82 1.30
C CYS A 313 -2.31 7.62 0.10
N LEU A 314 -1.55 7.63 -0.99
CA LEU A 314 -1.92 8.26 -2.26
C LEU A 314 -2.11 7.20 -3.33
N CYS A 315 -3.27 7.24 -3.98
CA CYS A 315 -3.57 6.35 -5.09
C CYS A 315 -3.07 6.91 -6.41
N GLN A 316 -2.65 6.00 -7.30
CA GLN A 316 -2.32 6.36 -8.68
C GLN A 316 -3.55 6.94 -9.40
N LYS A 317 -3.33 7.70 -10.46
CA LYS A 317 -4.42 8.26 -11.26
C LYS A 317 -5.33 7.14 -11.79
N GLY A 318 -6.65 7.32 -11.70
CA GLY A 318 -7.64 6.30 -12.05
C GLY A 318 -8.02 5.38 -10.89
N TYR A 319 -7.42 5.57 -9.72
CA TYR A 319 -7.75 4.83 -8.50
C TYR A 319 -8.22 5.79 -7.40
N ALA A 320 -9.16 5.33 -6.58
CA ALA A 320 -9.66 6.06 -5.43
C ALA A 320 -9.28 5.33 -4.14
N LEU A 321 -8.93 6.12 -3.12
CA LEU A 321 -8.67 5.62 -1.77
C LEU A 321 -10.01 5.24 -1.14
N TYR A 322 -10.12 4.01 -0.65
CA TYR A 322 -11.21 3.57 0.21
C TYR A 322 -10.64 3.04 1.53
N GLY A 323 -11.35 3.28 2.64
CA GLY A 323 -10.80 3.08 3.97
C GLY A 323 -9.64 4.05 4.27
N LEU A 324 -8.49 3.52 4.70
CA LEU A 324 -7.31 4.31 5.07
C LEU A 324 -6.06 4.00 4.22
N THR A 325 -5.94 2.76 3.72
CA THR A 325 -4.71 2.24 3.11
C THR A 325 -4.88 1.67 1.70
N HIS A 326 -6.13 1.51 1.24
CA HIS A 326 -6.44 0.73 0.05
C HIS A 326 -6.85 1.57 -1.15
N CYS A 327 -6.39 1.16 -2.33
CA CYS A 327 -6.65 1.85 -3.58
C CYS A 327 -7.44 0.95 -4.53
N GLY A 328 -8.68 1.34 -4.82
CA GLY A 328 -9.55 0.62 -5.75
C GLY A 328 -9.64 1.33 -7.10
N ASP A 329 -9.78 0.54 -8.16
CA ASP A 329 -10.01 1.04 -9.52
C ASP A 329 -11.30 1.85 -9.60
N VAL A 330 -11.27 3.07 -10.15
CA VAL A 330 -12.48 3.87 -10.33
C VAL A 330 -13.14 3.46 -11.63
N ASP A 331 -14.31 2.82 -11.56
CA ASP A 331 -15.08 2.54 -12.77
C ASP A 331 -15.71 3.83 -13.30
N GLU A 332 -15.01 4.50 -14.21
CA GLU A 332 -15.49 5.73 -14.83
C GLU A 332 -16.69 5.49 -15.76
N CYS A 333 -16.96 4.25 -16.17
CA CYS A 333 -18.15 3.92 -16.96
C CYS A 333 -19.44 4.03 -16.13
N SER A 334 -19.37 3.92 -14.79
CA SER A 334 -20.50 4.23 -13.90
C SER A 334 -20.85 5.72 -13.90
N ILE A 335 -19.87 6.58 -14.16
CA ILE A 335 -19.99 8.03 -14.17
C ILE A 335 -20.38 8.48 -15.58
N ASN A 336 -21.68 8.63 -15.84
CA ASN A 336 -22.19 9.13 -17.12
C ASN A 336 -21.61 8.38 -18.35
N LYS A 337 -21.48 7.05 -18.26
CA LYS A 337 -20.89 6.18 -19.31
C LYS A 337 -19.46 6.58 -19.72
N GLY A 338 -18.64 7.09 -18.79
CA GLY A 338 -17.30 7.61 -19.07
C GLY A 338 -17.30 8.84 -19.99
N GLY A 339 -18.48 9.41 -20.26
CA GLY A 339 -18.68 10.37 -21.33
C GLY A 339 -18.54 9.77 -22.73
N CYS A 340 -18.54 8.45 -22.91
CA CYS A 340 -18.48 7.81 -24.21
C CYS A 340 -19.78 8.07 -25.01
N LYS A 341 -19.66 8.34 -26.32
CA LYS A 341 -20.82 8.54 -27.20
C LYS A 341 -21.70 7.29 -27.32
N PHE A 342 -21.10 6.10 -27.30
CA PHE A 342 -21.81 4.83 -27.48
C PHE A 342 -21.58 3.84 -26.34
N SER A 343 -20.43 3.16 -26.32
CA SER A 343 -20.12 2.10 -25.36
C SER A 343 -18.84 2.42 -24.59
N CYS A 344 -18.81 2.06 -23.30
CA CYS A 344 -17.71 2.27 -22.37
C CYS A 344 -17.29 0.93 -21.77
N THR A 345 -15.99 0.66 -21.72
CA THR A 345 -15.41 -0.52 -21.08
C THR A 345 -14.39 -0.08 -20.05
N ASN A 346 -14.62 -0.42 -18.78
CA ASN A 346 -13.70 -0.10 -17.69
C ASN A 346 -12.44 -0.97 -17.76
N THR A 347 -11.28 -0.40 -17.43
CA THR A 347 -9.97 -1.07 -17.40
C THR A 347 -9.22 -0.66 -16.13
N PRO A 348 -8.26 -1.44 -15.61
CA PRO A 348 -7.53 -1.03 -14.40
C PRO A 348 -6.81 0.32 -14.60
N GLY A 349 -7.24 1.34 -13.86
CA GLY A 349 -6.74 2.71 -13.84
C GLY A 349 -7.25 3.62 -14.96
N SER A 350 -8.19 3.19 -15.80
CA SER A 350 -8.72 3.97 -16.94
C SER A 350 -9.96 3.32 -17.56
N PHE A 351 -10.57 3.94 -18.56
CA PHE A 351 -11.59 3.30 -19.38
C PHE A 351 -11.33 3.51 -20.88
N GLU A 352 -11.95 2.69 -21.72
CA GLU A 352 -11.92 2.83 -23.19
C GLU A 352 -13.34 2.95 -23.75
N CYS A 353 -13.53 3.88 -24.69
CA CYS A 353 -14.78 4.01 -25.43
C CYS A 353 -14.73 3.22 -26.73
N THR A 354 -15.79 2.46 -27.02
CA THR A 354 -15.91 1.66 -28.24
C THR A 354 -17.03 2.18 -29.15
N CYS A 355 -16.78 2.15 -30.46
CA CYS A 355 -17.71 2.61 -31.48
C CYS A 355 -18.40 1.43 -32.19
N PRO A 356 -19.66 1.58 -32.61
CA PRO A 356 -20.35 0.61 -33.45
C PRO A 356 -19.69 0.51 -34.85
N PRO A 357 -19.92 -0.60 -35.58
CA PRO A 357 -19.37 -0.78 -36.93
C PRO A 357 -19.79 0.35 -37.88
N GLY A 358 -18.84 0.84 -38.70
CA GLY A 358 -19.04 1.99 -39.59
C GLY A 358 -18.58 3.34 -39.03
N PHE A 359 -18.26 3.40 -37.74
CA PHE A 359 -17.74 4.59 -37.06
C PHE A 359 -16.32 4.33 -36.53
N LYS A 360 -15.49 5.36 -36.51
CA LYS A 360 -14.17 5.35 -35.87
C LYS A 360 -14.18 6.21 -34.62
N LEU A 361 -13.39 5.81 -33.62
CA LEU A 361 -13.18 6.61 -32.44
C LEU A 361 -12.49 7.92 -32.83
N HIS A 362 -13.07 9.03 -32.38
CA HIS A 362 -12.55 10.36 -32.58
C HIS A 362 -11.25 10.56 -31.79
N TRP A 363 -10.46 11.57 -32.14
CA TRP A 363 -9.16 11.81 -31.50
C TRP A 363 -9.29 12.10 -29.99
N ASN A 364 -10.45 12.60 -29.55
CA ASN A 364 -10.76 12.82 -28.14
C ASN A 364 -11.05 11.53 -27.36
N ARG A 365 -10.97 10.35 -28.01
CA ARG A 365 -11.19 9.01 -27.44
C ARG A 365 -12.56 8.76 -26.84
N LYS A 366 -13.54 9.65 -27.05
CA LYS A 366 -14.89 9.52 -26.46
C LYS A 366 -16.01 9.61 -27.48
N ASP A 367 -15.82 10.41 -28.53
CA ASP A 367 -16.80 10.54 -29.59
C ASP A 367 -16.52 9.56 -30.72
N CYS A 368 -17.56 9.24 -31.49
CA CYS A 368 -17.44 8.39 -32.67
C CYS A 368 -17.85 9.20 -33.89
N THR A 369 -16.95 9.23 -34.88
CA THR A 369 -17.11 9.92 -36.16
C THR A 369 -17.29 8.90 -37.27
N GLU A 370 -18.06 9.25 -38.29
CA GLU A 370 -18.24 8.36 -39.43
C GLU A 370 -16.90 8.09 -40.12
N LEU A 371 -16.73 6.85 -40.59
CA LEU A 371 -15.67 6.56 -41.55
C LEU A 371 -15.99 7.35 -42.82
N VAL A 372 -15.25 8.44 -43.07
CA VAL A 372 -15.32 9.16 -44.34
C VAL A 372 -15.18 8.13 -45.45
N LYS A 373 -16.27 7.89 -46.20
CA LYS A 373 -16.20 7.18 -47.47
C LYS A 373 -15.17 7.94 -48.29
N CYS A 374 -14.00 7.35 -48.50
CA CYS A 374 -12.91 8.01 -49.19
C CYS A 374 -13.41 8.59 -50.52
N SER A 375 -13.43 9.91 -50.63
CA SER A 375 -13.36 10.56 -51.94
C SER A 375 -12.01 10.16 -52.52
N VAL A 376 -12.05 9.42 -53.63
CA VAL A 376 -10.88 9.01 -54.41
C VAL A 376 -10.16 10.27 -54.85
N GLY A 377 -9.07 10.63 -54.16
CA GLY A 377 -8.38 11.90 -54.41
C GLY A 377 -7.24 12.23 -53.46
N ALA A 378 -6.50 11.24 -52.95
CA ALA A 378 -5.20 11.50 -52.33
C ALA A 378 -4.26 10.33 -52.64
N ASN A 379 -3.17 10.62 -53.36
CA ASN A 379 -2.16 9.65 -53.79
C ASN A 379 -1.75 8.69 -52.65
N PRO A 380 -1.74 7.36 -52.87
CA PRO A 380 -1.27 6.42 -51.86
C PRO A 380 0.21 6.65 -51.59
N SER A 381 0.52 6.83 -50.31
CA SER A 381 1.88 6.92 -49.76
C SER A 381 2.75 5.74 -50.21
N ARG A 382 3.87 6.03 -50.88
CA ARG A 382 4.73 5.03 -51.54
C ARG A 382 5.75 4.46 -50.54
N THR A 383 5.49 3.29 -49.98
CA THR A 383 6.53 2.49 -49.32
C THR A 383 7.25 1.66 -50.38
N SER A 384 8.58 1.80 -50.48
CA SER A 384 9.36 1.09 -51.50
C SER A 384 10.54 0.34 -50.88
N LEU A 385 10.65 -0.94 -51.20
CA LEU A 385 11.80 -1.77 -50.86
C LEU A 385 12.56 -2.04 -52.16
N SER A 386 13.74 -1.44 -52.30
CA SER A 386 14.55 -1.53 -53.52
C SER A 386 15.81 -2.34 -53.24
N CYS A 387 16.14 -3.28 -54.13
CA CYS A 387 17.35 -4.10 -54.04
C CYS A 387 18.15 -3.99 -55.35
N SER A 388 19.39 -3.54 -55.25
CA SER A 388 20.33 -3.43 -56.38
C SER A 388 21.44 -4.47 -56.28
N ARG A 389 21.83 -5.05 -57.42
CA ARG A 389 22.94 -6.00 -57.52
C ARG A 389 24.12 -5.33 -58.20
N ASN A 390 25.21 -5.12 -57.47
CA ASN A 390 26.48 -4.63 -58.01
C ASN A 390 27.52 -5.77 -57.92
N GLY A 391 27.76 -6.44 -59.03
CA GLY A 391 28.65 -7.61 -59.10
C GLY A 391 28.14 -8.82 -58.29
N LYS A 392 28.97 -9.34 -57.36
CA LYS A 392 28.60 -10.43 -56.41
C LYS A 392 27.87 -9.94 -55.14
N LYS A 393 27.75 -8.62 -54.94
CA LYS A 393 27.18 -8.00 -53.73
C LYS A 393 25.76 -7.47 -54.01
N GLU A 394 24.82 -7.75 -53.11
CA GLU A 394 23.43 -7.26 -53.19
C GLU A 394 23.18 -6.27 -52.04
N THR A 395 22.54 -5.14 -52.34
CA THR A 395 22.25 -4.07 -51.37
C THR A 395 20.79 -3.70 -51.48
N CYS A 396 20.08 -3.75 -50.36
CA CYS A 396 18.66 -3.45 -50.26
C CYS A 396 18.42 -2.24 -49.35
N SER A 397 17.54 -1.33 -49.78
CA SER A 397 17.12 -0.15 -49.02
C SER A 397 15.60 -0.08 -48.90
N LEU A 398 15.12 0.18 -47.68
CA LEU A 398 13.71 0.45 -47.40
C LEU A 398 13.48 1.96 -47.32
N ASN A 399 12.61 2.50 -48.16
CA ASN A 399 12.28 3.91 -48.21
C ASN A 399 10.80 4.16 -47.88
N CYS A 400 10.56 5.11 -46.98
CA CYS A 400 9.24 5.44 -46.43
C CYS A 400 8.92 6.91 -46.64
N THR A 401 7.86 7.20 -47.40
CA THR A 401 7.45 8.57 -47.71
C THR A 401 6.44 9.18 -46.72
N SER A 402 5.70 8.36 -45.95
CA SER A 402 4.79 8.82 -44.88
C SER A 402 4.24 7.65 -44.04
N LYS A 403 3.67 7.94 -42.85
CA LYS A 403 3.06 6.97 -41.90
C LYS A 403 4.05 5.92 -41.37
N SER A 404 5.22 6.38 -40.93
CA SER A 404 6.23 5.54 -40.28
C SER A 404 6.20 5.70 -38.76
N LEU A 405 6.30 4.60 -38.03
CA LEU A 405 6.36 4.53 -36.57
C LEU A 405 7.63 3.79 -36.16
N PHE A 406 8.43 4.41 -35.30
CA PHE A 406 9.59 3.77 -34.67
C PHE A 406 9.33 3.63 -33.17
N LEU A 407 9.54 2.43 -32.63
CA LEU A 407 9.36 2.09 -31.22
C LEU A 407 10.68 1.47 -30.69
N PRO A 408 11.47 2.22 -29.91
CA PRO A 408 12.60 1.65 -29.19
C PRO A 408 12.08 0.85 -27.98
N GLU A 409 12.36 -0.46 -27.94
CA GLU A 409 12.07 -1.32 -26.77
C GLU A 409 13.27 -1.35 -25.80
N SER A 410 14.50 -1.24 -26.32
CA SER A 410 15.76 -1.07 -25.56
C SER A 410 16.90 -0.63 -26.51
N ASP A 411 18.13 -0.40 -26.01
CA ASP A 411 19.33 -0.11 -26.82
C ASP A 411 19.64 -1.15 -27.90
N SER A 412 19.05 -2.34 -27.78
CA SER A 412 19.37 -3.51 -28.58
C SER A 412 18.12 -4.22 -29.13
N ASN A 413 16.93 -3.63 -28.97
CA ASN A 413 15.65 -4.10 -29.52
C ASN A 413 14.80 -2.92 -30.03
N PHE A 414 14.30 -3.01 -31.26
CA PHE A 414 13.41 -1.98 -31.82
C PHE A 414 12.43 -2.53 -32.84
N MET A 415 11.33 -1.80 -33.04
CA MET A 415 10.35 -2.04 -34.08
C MET A 415 10.16 -0.79 -34.94
N TYR A 416 10.17 -0.97 -36.26
CA TYR A 416 9.96 0.06 -37.26
C TYR A 416 8.85 -0.36 -38.21
N SER A 417 7.74 0.36 -38.23
CA SER A 417 6.62 0.10 -39.16
C SER A 417 6.37 1.29 -40.08
N CYS A 418 5.86 1.02 -41.27
CA CYS A 418 5.69 2.01 -42.32
C CYS A 418 4.54 1.63 -43.26
N GLY A 419 3.64 2.58 -43.52
CA GLY A 419 2.41 2.35 -44.29
C GLY A 419 1.24 1.89 -43.42
N VAL A 420 0.06 1.69 -44.01
CA VAL A 420 -1.17 1.32 -43.26
C VAL A 420 -1.42 -0.18 -43.42
N PRO A 421 -1.48 -0.96 -42.33
CA PRO A 421 -1.88 -2.37 -42.43
C PRO A 421 -3.35 -2.47 -42.82
N SER A 422 -3.69 -3.39 -43.72
CA SER A 422 -5.08 -3.59 -44.12
C SER A 422 -5.90 -4.11 -42.93
N LEU A 423 -7.06 -3.49 -42.68
CA LEU A 423 -7.96 -3.83 -41.58
C LEU A 423 -8.31 -5.34 -41.61
N LYS A 424 -7.98 -6.07 -40.54
CA LYS A 424 -8.33 -7.48 -40.39
C LYS A 424 -9.86 -7.61 -40.31
N SER A 425 -10.46 -8.31 -41.28
CA SER A 425 -11.80 -8.87 -41.15
C SER A 425 -11.78 -9.92 -40.03
N SER A 426 -12.38 -9.58 -38.88
CA SER A 426 -12.78 -10.58 -37.90
C SER A 426 -14.00 -11.30 -38.44
N LYS A 427 -13.89 -12.63 -38.57
CA LYS A 427 -14.98 -13.53 -38.96
C LYS A 427 -16.03 -13.56 -37.85
N GLN A 428 -17.21 -13.03 -38.11
CA GLN A 428 -18.50 -13.72 -38.00
C GLN A 428 -19.61 -12.75 -38.41
N ILE A 429 -20.49 -13.17 -39.33
CA ILE A 429 -21.96 -13.10 -39.21
C ILE A 429 -22.58 -13.59 -40.54
N ASN A 430 -23.59 -14.43 -40.37
CA ASN A 430 -24.50 -14.92 -41.42
C ASN A 430 -25.25 -13.78 -42.13
N ASN A 431 -25.57 -14.03 -43.40
CA ASN A 431 -26.43 -13.27 -44.30
C ASN A 431 -27.46 -12.33 -43.63
N SER A 432 -27.44 -11.05 -44.00
CA SER A 432 -28.27 -10.53 -45.11
C SER A 432 -28.07 -9.01 -45.28
N SER A 433 -28.22 -8.55 -46.53
CA SER A 433 -28.26 -7.16 -47.04
C SER A 433 -27.01 -6.67 -47.81
N GLN A 434 -27.07 -6.87 -49.13
CA GLN A 434 -26.42 -6.14 -50.24
C GLN A 434 -26.39 -4.61 -50.02
N HIS A 435 -25.45 -3.77 -50.47
CA HIS A 435 -24.25 -3.79 -51.34
C HIS A 435 -23.29 -2.73 -50.72
N CYS A 436 -22.01 -2.99 -50.48
CA CYS A 436 -20.94 -2.86 -51.47
C CYS A 436 -19.92 -3.97 -51.23
N ALA A 437 -20.06 -5.06 -51.99
CA ALA A 437 -18.94 -5.95 -52.22
C ALA A 437 -18.04 -5.32 -53.29
N GLU A 438 -17.06 -4.53 -52.87
CA GLU A 438 -15.80 -4.58 -53.61
C GLU A 438 -15.11 -5.88 -53.19
N SER A 439 -14.94 -6.78 -54.15
CA SER A 439 -14.07 -7.94 -54.01
C SER A 439 -12.63 -7.45 -53.87
N VAL A 440 -12.26 -6.91 -52.70
CA VAL A 440 -10.87 -6.61 -52.36
C VAL A 440 -10.22 -7.96 -52.09
N VAL A 441 -9.44 -8.44 -53.07
CA VAL A 441 -8.60 -9.63 -52.89
C VAL A 441 -7.75 -9.40 -51.65
N ALA A 442 -7.81 -10.33 -50.68
CA ALA A 442 -7.06 -10.20 -49.43
C ALA A 442 -5.59 -9.84 -49.72
N PRO A 443 -5.01 -8.83 -49.06
CA PRO A 443 -3.65 -8.40 -49.31
C PRO A 443 -2.68 -9.56 -49.10
N LEU A 444 -1.61 -9.60 -49.91
CA LEU A 444 -0.58 -10.60 -49.75
C LEU A 444 0.31 -10.22 -48.56
N LYS A 445 0.23 -10.99 -47.48
CA LYS A 445 1.05 -10.83 -46.29
C LYS A 445 2.16 -11.88 -46.26
N GLN A 446 3.42 -11.44 -46.19
CA GLN A 446 4.57 -12.33 -46.14
C GLN A 446 5.54 -11.90 -45.04
N ILE A 447 5.84 -12.84 -44.15
CA ILE A 447 6.77 -12.63 -43.04
C ILE A 447 8.06 -13.39 -43.33
N ILE A 448 9.19 -12.78 -43.00
CA ILE A 448 10.50 -13.42 -43.01
C ILE A 448 11.26 -13.07 -41.74
N SER A 449 12.06 -14.01 -41.23
CA SER A 449 12.96 -13.78 -40.10
C SER A 449 14.38 -14.23 -40.42
N PHE A 450 15.35 -13.45 -39.95
CA PHE A 450 16.77 -13.63 -40.14
C PHE A 450 17.47 -13.63 -38.78
N LYS A 451 18.53 -14.44 -38.65
CA LYS A 451 19.39 -14.46 -37.46
C LYS A 451 20.82 -14.20 -37.89
N LEU A 452 21.40 -13.10 -37.40
CA LEU A 452 22.79 -12.70 -37.60
C LEU A 452 23.59 -13.14 -36.37
N LYS A 453 24.62 -13.94 -36.57
CA LYS A 453 25.54 -14.37 -35.52
C LYS A 453 26.63 -13.31 -35.33
N ASP A 454 27.09 -13.13 -34.11
CA ASP A 454 28.16 -12.17 -33.76
C ASP A 454 27.77 -10.72 -34.12
N SER A 455 26.48 -10.38 -33.96
CA SER A 455 25.91 -9.07 -34.33
C SER A 455 24.87 -8.60 -33.32
N ARG A 456 24.80 -7.29 -33.10
CA ARG A 456 23.79 -6.62 -32.27
C ARG A 456 22.86 -5.77 -33.15
N CYS A 457 21.57 -5.74 -32.81
CA CYS A 457 20.65 -4.77 -33.40
C CYS A 457 21.11 -3.36 -33.05
N GLY A 458 21.21 -2.49 -34.05
CA GLY A 458 21.63 -1.11 -33.84
C GLY A 458 21.01 -0.24 -34.92
N PHE A 459 20.62 0.96 -34.55
CA PHE A 459 20.04 1.94 -35.46
C PHE A 459 20.97 3.13 -35.53
N ARG A 460 21.86 3.18 -36.53
CA ARG A 460 22.92 4.20 -36.63
C ARG A 460 22.97 4.83 -38.01
N VAL A 461 23.23 6.14 -38.06
CA VAL A 461 23.41 6.87 -39.33
C VAL A 461 24.67 6.38 -40.04
N CYS A 462 24.57 6.08 -41.34
CA CYS A 462 25.74 5.75 -42.17
C CYS A 462 26.75 6.91 -42.19
N GLY A 463 27.98 6.69 -41.70
CA GLY A 463 29.07 7.67 -41.78
C GLY A 463 29.67 7.75 -43.18
N LYS A 464 29.93 8.96 -43.69
CA LYS A 464 30.67 9.19 -44.95
C LYS A 464 32.12 8.66 -44.83
N HIS A 465 32.38 7.43 -45.26
CA HIS A 465 33.74 7.00 -45.60
C HIS A 465 34.13 7.49 -47.00
N LYS A 466 35.31 8.13 -47.10
CA LYS A 466 35.96 8.67 -48.30
C LYS A 466 36.55 7.56 -49.20
N GLY A 467 36.51 7.77 -50.53
CA GLY A 467 37.26 7.08 -51.61
C GLY A 467 36.57 5.82 -52.16
N GLU A 468 36.41 5.55 -53.46
CA GLU A 468 37.03 6.01 -54.72
C GLU A 468 36.02 5.91 -55.90
N ASP A 469 36.34 6.65 -56.96
CA ASP A 469 35.58 6.84 -58.22
C ASP A 469 35.55 5.64 -59.20
N ASN A 470 34.60 5.77 -60.15
CA ASN A 470 34.54 5.20 -61.51
C ASN A 470 34.13 3.73 -61.73
N ALA A 471 32.93 3.53 -62.28
CA ALA A 471 32.72 2.74 -63.52
C ALA A 471 31.30 2.89 -64.09
N LYS A 472 31.25 3.06 -65.42
CA LYS A 472 30.08 3.17 -66.30
C LYS A 472 29.19 1.92 -66.32
N ASN A 473 27.91 2.19 -66.61
CA ASN A 473 26.85 1.40 -67.27
C ASN A 473 26.97 -0.13 -67.40
N GLY A 474 25.89 -0.79 -66.99
CA GLY A 474 25.43 -2.07 -67.54
C GLY A 474 25.20 -3.16 -66.49
N GLY A 475 24.01 -3.23 -65.91
CA GLY A 475 23.63 -4.35 -65.03
C GLY A 475 22.22 -4.23 -64.48
N GLY A 476 21.34 -5.17 -64.83
CA GLY A 476 19.91 -5.13 -64.55
C GLY A 476 19.54 -4.83 -63.09
N THR A 477 18.87 -3.71 -62.89
CA THR A 477 18.13 -3.37 -61.66
C THR A 477 16.90 -4.25 -61.55
N SER A 478 16.86 -5.15 -60.56
CA SER A 478 15.58 -5.68 -60.07
C SER A 478 14.94 -4.66 -59.13
N SER A 479 14.55 -3.51 -59.67
CA SER A 479 13.67 -2.57 -58.98
C SER A 479 12.25 -3.10 -59.11
N CYS A 480 11.57 -3.38 -57.99
CA CYS A 480 10.11 -3.51 -58.05
C CYS A 480 9.49 -2.11 -57.96
N SER A 481 9.56 -1.35 -59.06
CA SER A 481 8.75 -0.15 -59.23
C SER A 481 7.24 -0.46 -59.33
N ASP A 482 6.89 -1.75 -59.52
CA ASP A 482 5.50 -2.26 -59.61
C ASP A 482 5.08 -3.19 -58.46
N CYS A 483 5.76 -3.16 -57.31
CA CYS A 483 5.26 -3.83 -56.09
C CYS A 483 4.77 -2.73 -55.16
N GLN A 484 3.47 -2.43 -55.19
CA GLN A 484 2.88 -1.51 -54.23
C GLN A 484 2.81 -2.20 -52.86
N LEU A 485 3.87 -2.02 -52.07
CA LEU A 485 3.89 -2.38 -50.66
C LEU A 485 3.00 -1.37 -49.92
N THR A 486 2.00 -1.87 -49.21
CA THR A 486 1.05 -1.05 -48.45
C THR A 486 1.43 -0.92 -46.99
N HIS A 487 2.08 -1.96 -46.45
CA HIS A 487 2.62 -1.95 -45.10
C HIS A 487 3.92 -2.76 -45.01
N VAL A 488 4.90 -2.23 -44.28
CA VAL A 488 6.14 -2.92 -43.93
C VAL A 488 6.36 -2.78 -42.44
N ASN A 489 6.57 -3.88 -41.75
CA ASN A 489 6.88 -3.92 -40.33
C ASN A 489 8.20 -4.68 -40.11
N LEU A 490 9.16 -4.02 -39.48
CA LEU A 490 10.50 -4.52 -39.22
C LEU A 490 10.75 -4.56 -37.72
N LYS A 491 11.08 -5.73 -37.18
CA LYS A 491 11.43 -5.93 -35.78
C LYS A 491 12.85 -6.49 -35.66
N CYS A 492 13.73 -5.83 -34.92
CA CYS A 492 15.07 -6.32 -34.63
C CYS A 492 15.20 -6.60 -33.14
N ASN A 493 15.51 -7.85 -32.78
CA ASN A 493 15.75 -8.25 -31.39
C ASN A 493 17.15 -8.86 -31.23
N SER A 494 17.96 -8.35 -30.31
CA SER A 494 19.21 -8.98 -29.90
C SER A 494 18.97 -9.95 -28.75
N SER A 495 19.66 -11.10 -28.76
CA SER A 495 19.56 -12.11 -27.71
C SER A 495 20.93 -12.69 -27.40
N TRP A 496 21.22 -12.82 -26.11
CA TRP A 496 22.36 -13.56 -25.58
C TRP A 496 21.99 -15.04 -25.49
N LYS A 497 22.80 -15.92 -26.07
CA LYS A 497 22.66 -17.36 -25.82
C LYS A 497 23.45 -17.74 -24.57
N LEU A 498 22.76 -18.15 -23.50
CA LEU A 498 23.36 -18.90 -22.40
C LEU A 498 23.56 -20.39 -22.78
N ARG A 499 24.60 -20.99 -22.20
CA ARG A 499 25.32 -22.21 -22.62
C ARG A 499 24.53 -23.51 -22.40
N ASP A 500 24.83 -24.52 -23.23
CA ASP A 500 24.46 -25.94 -22.99
C ASP A 500 25.73 -26.72 -22.59
N HIS A 501 25.62 -27.65 -21.63
CA HIS A 501 26.69 -28.12 -20.74
C HIS A 501 27.78 -29.03 -21.35
N ARG A 502 27.97 -29.07 -22.68
CA ARG A 502 28.96 -29.97 -23.32
C ARG A 502 29.71 -29.33 -24.49
N SER A 503 30.73 -28.50 -24.21
CA SER A 503 31.97 -28.34 -25.03
C SER A 503 32.87 -27.20 -24.49
N ARG A 504 34.20 -27.38 -24.55
CA ARG A 504 35.27 -26.49 -24.05
C ARG A 504 35.98 -25.80 -25.24
N SER A 505 35.63 -24.53 -25.52
CA SER A 505 36.48 -23.46 -26.12
C SER A 505 35.63 -22.18 -26.29
N ALA A 506 36.23 -20.99 -26.05
CA ALA A 506 35.56 -19.80 -25.53
C ALA A 506 35.25 -18.65 -26.54
N LEU A 507 34.01 -18.11 -26.49
CA LEU A 507 33.64 -16.66 -26.55
C LEU A 507 32.10 -16.50 -26.42
N ASN A 508 31.59 -15.51 -25.67
CA ASN A 508 30.15 -15.16 -25.65
C ASN A 508 29.74 -14.55 -26.99
N LYS A 509 28.76 -15.15 -27.68
CA LYS A 509 28.33 -14.71 -29.02
C LYS A 509 26.92 -14.14 -29.01
N GLU A 510 26.80 -12.86 -29.34
CA GLU A 510 25.52 -12.14 -29.42
C GLU A 510 24.81 -12.42 -30.77
N VAL A 511 23.49 -12.62 -30.76
CA VAL A 511 22.71 -12.95 -31.96
C VAL A 511 21.58 -11.94 -32.16
N ALA A 512 21.59 -11.22 -33.29
CA ALA A 512 20.51 -10.33 -33.70
C ALA A 512 19.48 -11.09 -34.57
N LYS A 513 18.19 -10.98 -34.24
CA LYS A 513 17.06 -11.53 -34.98
C LYS A 513 16.27 -10.39 -35.63
N ILE A 514 16.37 -10.26 -36.96
CA ILE A 514 15.60 -9.29 -37.75
C ILE A 514 14.38 -10.00 -38.35
N THR A 515 13.19 -9.48 -38.12
CA THR A 515 11.91 -9.96 -38.66
C THR A 515 11.31 -8.88 -39.53
N VAL A 516 11.01 -9.19 -40.80
CA VAL A 516 10.39 -8.25 -41.74
C VAL A 516 9.06 -8.85 -42.21
N GLU A 517 8.01 -8.07 -42.07
CA GLU A 517 6.64 -8.38 -42.47
C GLU A 517 6.25 -7.39 -43.57
N LEU A 518 5.94 -7.92 -44.75
CA LEU A 518 5.55 -7.17 -45.94
C LEU A 518 4.08 -7.45 -46.26
N GLU A 519 3.30 -6.40 -46.48
CA GLU A 519 1.96 -6.47 -47.04
C GLU A 519 1.94 -5.77 -48.40
N ALA A 520 1.44 -6.46 -49.42
CA ALA A 520 1.34 -5.97 -50.79
C ALA A 520 -0.09 -6.13 -51.31
N GLU A 521 -0.62 -5.08 -51.93
CA GLU A 521 -1.94 -5.13 -52.57
C GLU A 521 -1.85 -5.59 -54.04
N VAL A 522 -2.85 -6.36 -54.48
CA VAL A 522 -2.96 -6.83 -55.87
C VAL A 522 -3.77 -5.82 -56.66
N LYS A 523 -3.14 -5.08 -57.58
CA LYS A 523 -3.87 -4.24 -58.52
C LYS A 523 -4.64 -5.08 -59.53
N LEU A 524 -5.93 -4.82 -59.66
CA LEU A 524 -6.80 -5.48 -60.63
C LEU A 524 -6.67 -4.86 -62.04
N ASP A 525 -6.11 -3.64 -62.14
CA ASP A 525 -5.97 -2.87 -63.39
C ASP A 525 -4.96 -3.47 -64.39
N GLU A 526 -4.14 -4.45 -63.97
CA GLU A 526 -3.17 -5.17 -64.82
C GLU A 526 -3.73 -6.49 -65.41
N ALA A 527 -5.04 -6.73 -65.27
CA ALA A 527 -5.70 -7.94 -65.78
C ALA A 527 -5.79 -7.93 -67.32
N THR A 528 -4.83 -8.56 -67.99
CA THR A 528 -4.98 -8.94 -69.40
C THR A 528 -5.94 -10.13 -69.55
N GLY A 529 -6.62 -10.26 -70.70
CA GLY A 529 -7.63 -11.30 -70.96
C GLY A 529 -7.21 -12.77 -70.75
N SER A 530 -5.93 -13.07 -70.48
CA SER A 530 -5.44 -14.42 -70.17
C SER A 530 -5.08 -14.67 -68.69
N CYS A 531 -5.24 -13.70 -67.77
CA CYS A 531 -4.82 -13.85 -66.35
C CYS A 531 -5.74 -13.08 -65.40
N GLY A 532 -6.63 -13.80 -64.71
CA GLY A 532 -7.54 -13.23 -63.69
C GLY A 532 -6.90 -13.02 -62.30
N PRO A 533 -7.71 -12.60 -61.29
CA PRO A 533 -7.23 -12.25 -59.94
C PRO A 533 -6.34 -13.28 -59.22
N PRO A 534 -6.60 -14.60 -59.25
CA PRO A 534 -5.73 -15.58 -58.61
C PRO A 534 -4.37 -15.74 -59.32
N CYS A 535 -4.33 -15.54 -60.65
CA CYS A 535 -3.10 -15.54 -61.43
C CYS A 535 -2.25 -14.30 -61.12
N LEU A 536 -2.87 -13.12 -61.02
CA LEU A 536 -2.21 -11.87 -60.59
C LEU A 536 -1.63 -12.00 -59.17
N ARG A 537 -2.40 -12.59 -58.24
CA ARG A 537 -1.93 -12.89 -56.87
C ARG A 537 -0.71 -13.79 -56.88
N GLN A 538 -0.72 -14.90 -57.63
CA GLN A 538 0.44 -15.80 -57.72
C GLN A 538 1.67 -15.13 -58.37
N ARG A 539 1.46 -14.21 -59.32
CA ARG A 539 2.56 -13.46 -59.95
C ARG A 539 3.17 -12.49 -58.94
N LEU A 540 2.34 -11.80 -58.15
CA LEU A 540 2.79 -10.94 -57.05
C LEU A 540 3.52 -11.75 -55.98
N GLU A 541 3.01 -12.92 -55.58
CA GLU A 541 3.65 -13.84 -54.64
C GLU A 541 5.05 -14.29 -55.08
N ARG A 542 5.20 -14.64 -56.37
CA ARG A 542 6.52 -15.00 -56.93
C ARG A 542 7.49 -13.82 -56.92
N LYS A 543 7.02 -12.61 -57.26
CA LYS A 543 7.83 -11.38 -57.21
C LYS A 543 8.28 -11.06 -55.78
N VAL A 544 7.36 -11.10 -54.79
CA VAL A 544 7.66 -10.87 -53.37
C VAL A 544 8.64 -11.92 -52.83
N LYS A 545 8.48 -13.21 -53.16
CA LYS A 545 9.44 -14.26 -52.77
C LYS A 545 10.85 -14.02 -53.33
N SER A 546 10.97 -13.54 -54.57
CA SER A 546 12.27 -13.18 -55.16
C SER A 546 12.92 -11.98 -54.46
N LEU A 547 12.11 -10.96 -54.14
CA LEU A 547 12.52 -9.78 -53.40
C LEU A 547 13.04 -10.15 -52.00
N LEU A 548 12.32 -11.02 -51.29
CA LEU A 548 12.71 -11.53 -49.98
C LEU A 548 14.00 -12.37 -50.01
N LYS A 549 14.24 -13.10 -51.10
CA LYS A 549 15.50 -13.85 -51.30
C LYS A 549 16.68 -12.89 -51.48
N SER A 550 16.49 -11.78 -52.18
CA SER A 550 17.50 -10.73 -52.37
C SER A 550 17.75 -9.97 -51.06
N LEU A 551 16.68 -9.64 -50.33
CA LEU A 551 16.74 -9.05 -48.99
C LEU A 551 17.54 -9.93 -48.02
N LYS A 552 17.29 -11.25 -48.03
CA LYS A 552 18.03 -12.23 -47.22
C LYS A 552 19.53 -12.18 -47.50
N LYS A 553 19.91 -12.07 -48.77
CA LYS A 553 21.32 -12.02 -49.18
C LYS A 553 21.98 -10.69 -48.81
N SER A 554 21.24 -9.58 -48.93
CA SER A 554 21.70 -8.25 -48.50
C SER A 554 21.90 -8.14 -46.98
N ILE A 555 20.98 -8.70 -46.18
CA ILE A 555 21.10 -8.71 -44.70
C ILE A 555 22.29 -9.56 -44.27
N ASN A 556 22.47 -10.74 -44.87
CA ASN A 556 23.62 -11.61 -44.57
C ASN A 556 24.98 -11.01 -44.97
N GLN A 557 24.98 -9.99 -45.83
CA GLN A 557 26.17 -9.26 -46.27
C GLN A 557 26.37 -7.95 -45.48
N ASP A 558 25.56 -7.66 -44.45
CA ASP A 558 25.56 -6.42 -43.65
C ASP A 558 25.30 -5.15 -44.50
N ARG A 559 24.53 -5.26 -45.60
CA ARG A 559 24.27 -4.16 -46.54
C ARG A 559 22.79 -3.77 -46.62
N PHE A 560 22.07 -3.91 -45.52
CA PHE A 560 20.67 -3.53 -45.43
C PHE A 560 20.51 -2.22 -44.67
N VAL A 561 19.91 -1.21 -45.32
CA VAL A 561 19.74 0.14 -44.78
C VAL A 561 18.28 0.59 -44.83
N ILE A 562 17.88 1.41 -43.87
CA ILE A 562 16.57 2.08 -43.86
C ILE A 562 16.78 3.57 -44.17
N ARG A 563 16.03 4.10 -45.13
CA ARG A 563 16.02 5.53 -45.48
C ARG A 563 14.84 6.20 -44.79
N LEU A 564 15.12 7.12 -43.85
CA LEU A 564 14.13 7.97 -43.20
C LEU A 564 14.47 9.44 -43.38
N ALA A 565 13.50 10.24 -43.87
CA ALA A 565 13.66 11.68 -44.06
C ALA A 565 14.96 12.08 -44.81
N GLY A 566 15.39 11.24 -45.76
CA GLY A 566 16.62 11.46 -46.55
C GLY A 566 17.93 10.97 -45.91
N VAL A 567 17.87 10.33 -44.74
CA VAL A 567 19.05 9.79 -44.03
C VAL A 567 19.04 8.26 -44.03
N GLU A 568 20.20 7.64 -44.24
CA GLU A 568 20.38 6.18 -44.25
C GLU A 568 20.82 5.65 -42.87
N TYR A 569 20.09 4.66 -42.36
CA TYR A 569 20.34 3.99 -41.09
C TYR A 569 20.71 2.52 -41.29
N GLU A 570 21.79 2.08 -40.65
CA GLU A 570 22.12 0.65 -40.50
C GLU A 570 21.21 0.00 -39.45
N VAL A 571 20.90 -1.28 -39.62
CA VAL A 571 19.90 -2.02 -38.80
C VAL A 571 20.54 -3.05 -37.85
N ALA A 572 21.74 -3.55 -38.18
CA ALA A 572 22.51 -4.46 -37.34
C ALA A 572 24.01 -4.32 -37.64
N GLN A 573 24.85 -4.41 -36.59
CA GLN A 573 26.32 -4.32 -36.69
C GLN A 573 26.99 -5.59 -36.17
N LYS A 574 28.05 -6.03 -36.86
CA LYS A 574 28.99 -7.05 -36.36
C LYS A 574 29.83 -6.50 -35.23
N VAL A 575 29.97 -7.27 -34.15
CA VAL A 575 30.78 -6.86 -32.98
C VAL A 575 32.27 -7.07 -33.33
N THR A 576 32.97 -6.02 -33.77
CA THR A 576 34.42 -6.05 -33.95
C THR A 576 35.12 -5.91 -32.59
N THR A 577 36.09 -6.79 -32.33
CA THR A 577 36.89 -6.80 -31.10
C THR A 577 37.80 -5.57 -31.02
N ALA A 578 37.51 -4.72 -30.04
CA ALA A 578 38.36 -3.72 -29.37
C ALA A 578 39.06 -2.64 -30.23
N THR A 579 38.58 -1.39 -30.12
CA THR A 579 39.32 -0.21 -29.61
C THR A 579 38.42 1.04 -29.67
N ASP A 580 38.46 1.85 -28.60
CA ASP A 580 37.81 3.15 -28.34
C ASP A 580 36.36 3.39 -28.83
N ARG A 581 35.39 3.25 -27.91
CA ARG A 581 34.04 3.79 -28.08
C ARG A 581 33.89 5.09 -27.29
N VAL A 582 33.92 6.21 -28.00
CA VAL A 582 33.10 7.36 -27.60
C VAL A 582 31.64 6.87 -27.64
N GLU A 583 30.94 6.88 -26.50
CA GLU A 583 29.50 6.61 -26.45
C GLU A 583 28.76 7.66 -27.28
N SER A 584 28.46 7.32 -28.54
CA SER A 584 27.56 8.07 -29.40
C SER A 584 26.12 7.83 -28.93
N CYS A 585 25.37 8.91 -28.69
CA CYS A 585 23.97 8.82 -28.30
C CYS A 585 23.12 8.13 -29.38
N ILE A 586 22.06 7.46 -28.94
CA ILE A 586 21.17 6.68 -29.80
C ILE A 586 20.22 7.65 -30.52
N PRO A 587 19.79 7.39 -31.78
CA PRO A 587 18.77 8.22 -32.41
C PRO A 587 17.53 8.37 -31.53
N GLY A 588 17.09 9.61 -31.32
CA GLY A 588 16.08 9.95 -30.30
C GLY A 588 16.67 10.59 -29.04
N GLN A 589 18.01 10.62 -28.90
CA GLN A 589 18.73 11.24 -27.78
C GLN A 589 19.78 12.25 -28.28
N GLN A 590 19.94 13.35 -27.56
CA GLN A 590 20.98 14.34 -27.80
C GLN A 590 22.00 14.32 -26.66
N ARG A 591 23.26 14.64 -26.97
CA ARG A 591 24.33 14.74 -25.98
C ARG A 591 24.26 16.08 -25.25
N ILE A 592 23.94 16.05 -23.96
CA ILE A 592 23.88 17.24 -23.09
C ILE A 592 24.74 16.95 -21.85
N GLY A 593 25.81 17.72 -21.64
CA GLY A 593 26.69 17.57 -20.46
C GLY A 593 27.42 16.23 -20.36
N GLY A 594 27.76 15.61 -21.49
CA GLY A 594 28.45 14.31 -21.53
C GLY A 594 27.55 13.08 -21.30
N LYS A 595 26.25 13.28 -21.03
CA LYS A 595 25.23 12.23 -20.92
C LYS A 595 24.25 12.32 -22.10
N CYS A 596 23.71 11.18 -22.51
CA CYS A 596 22.69 11.11 -23.56
C CYS A 596 21.29 11.33 -22.96
N VAL A 597 20.57 12.33 -23.47
CA VAL A 597 19.23 12.72 -22.99
C VAL A 597 18.22 12.54 -24.11
N SER A 598 17.12 11.83 -23.85
CA SER A 598 16.03 11.62 -24.80
C SER A 598 15.32 12.93 -25.17
N CYS A 599 14.97 13.09 -26.45
CA CYS A 599 14.16 14.21 -26.90
C CYS A 599 12.80 14.19 -26.18
N LEU A 600 12.44 15.32 -25.58
CA LEU A 600 11.21 15.49 -24.80
C LEU A 600 9.99 15.65 -25.73
N PRO A 601 8.75 15.42 -25.23
CA PRO A 601 7.54 15.72 -25.99
C PRO A 601 7.55 17.16 -26.52
N GLY A 602 7.03 17.36 -27.73
CA GLY A 602 7.14 18.61 -28.48
C GLY A 602 8.43 18.76 -29.29
N THR A 603 9.38 17.83 -29.18
CA THR A 603 10.64 17.82 -29.94
C THR A 603 10.86 16.49 -30.68
N TYR A 604 11.57 16.52 -31.81
CA TYR A 604 11.96 15.34 -32.58
C TYR A 604 13.47 15.32 -32.81
N TYR A 605 14.07 14.14 -32.90
CA TYR A 605 15.50 14.00 -33.15
C TYR A 605 15.84 14.21 -34.62
N SER A 606 16.70 15.20 -34.92
CA SER A 606 17.20 15.46 -36.26
C SER A 606 18.55 14.78 -36.46
N GLY A 607 18.56 13.66 -37.21
CA GLY A 607 19.78 12.89 -37.50
C GLY A 607 20.83 13.61 -38.36
N GLN A 608 20.50 14.75 -38.99
CA GLN A 608 21.47 15.59 -39.69
C GLN A 608 22.26 16.50 -38.74
N MET A 609 21.64 16.91 -37.63
CA MET A 609 22.22 17.82 -36.65
C MET A 609 22.67 17.13 -35.36
N ASP A 610 22.31 15.86 -35.17
CA ASP A 610 22.54 15.08 -33.94
C ASP A 610 21.95 15.78 -32.69
N GLN A 611 20.81 16.46 -32.86
CA GLN A 611 20.16 17.28 -31.84
C GLN A 611 18.62 17.18 -31.92
N CYS A 612 17.96 17.40 -30.78
CA CYS A 612 16.51 17.48 -30.66
C CYS A 612 16.03 18.86 -31.13
N GLN A 613 15.10 18.87 -32.09
CA GLN A 613 14.48 20.08 -32.62
C GLN A 613 13.01 20.15 -32.24
N THR A 614 12.48 21.36 -32.02
CA THR A 614 11.06 21.56 -31.76
C THR A 614 10.21 21.20 -32.97
N CYS A 615 9.05 20.59 -32.74
CA CYS A 615 8.11 20.29 -33.81
C CYS A 615 7.63 21.56 -34.51
N PRO A 616 7.58 21.59 -35.85
CA PRO A 616 7.10 22.74 -36.60
C PRO A 616 5.60 23.00 -36.36
N PRO A 617 5.11 24.23 -36.63
CA PRO A 617 3.69 24.59 -36.51
C PRO A 617 2.79 23.61 -37.25
N GLY A 618 1.62 23.31 -36.68
CA GLY A 618 0.70 22.32 -37.26
C GLY A 618 1.15 20.87 -37.10
N THR A 619 2.15 20.60 -36.26
CA THR A 619 2.56 19.25 -35.86
C THR A 619 2.79 19.17 -34.35
N TYR A 620 2.58 18.00 -33.76
CA TYR A 620 2.80 17.72 -32.34
C TYR A 620 3.60 16.44 -32.12
N GLN A 621 4.09 16.31 -30.89
CA GLN A 621 4.82 15.13 -30.44
C GLN A 621 4.53 14.81 -28.98
N ASP A 622 3.91 13.66 -28.70
CA ASP A 622 3.42 13.24 -27.39
C ASP A 622 4.27 12.18 -26.68
N LYS A 623 5.28 11.58 -27.34
CA LYS A 623 6.21 10.62 -26.68
C LYS A 623 7.66 11.09 -26.71
N VAL A 624 8.41 10.59 -25.73
CA VAL A 624 9.87 10.79 -25.62
C VAL A 624 10.63 10.02 -26.71
N ALA A 625 11.79 10.53 -27.11
CA ALA A 625 12.73 9.92 -28.07
C ALA A 625 12.17 9.66 -29.48
N GLN A 626 11.12 10.37 -29.89
CA GLN A 626 10.56 10.21 -31.24
C GLN A 626 11.41 10.89 -32.32
N LEU A 627 11.40 10.29 -33.52
CA LEU A 627 12.20 10.72 -34.67
C LEU A 627 11.44 11.63 -35.66
N LEU A 628 10.11 11.77 -35.50
CA LEU A 628 9.23 12.49 -36.44
C LEU A 628 8.05 13.14 -35.70
N CYS A 629 7.60 14.32 -36.14
CA CYS A 629 6.40 14.99 -35.60
C CYS A 629 5.12 14.54 -36.32
N ILE A 630 4.02 14.41 -35.57
CA ILE A 630 2.70 13.99 -36.04
C ILE A 630 1.91 15.24 -36.47
N ARG A 631 1.20 15.23 -37.61
CA ARG A 631 0.39 16.39 -38.05
C ARG A 631 -0.84 16.60 -37.18
N CYS A 632 -1.19 17.86 -36.89
CA CYS A 632 -2.44 18.21 -36.20
C CYS A 632 -3.67 17.76 -37.03
N PRO A 633 -4.76 17.32 -36.39
CA PRO A 633 -6.04 17.14 -37.06
C PRO A 633 -6.65 18.50 -37.41
N GLY A 634 -7.05 18.71 -38.67
CA GLY A 634 -7.65 19.94 -39.17
C GLY A 634 -7.37 20.17 -40.66
N ALA A 635 -8.13 21.06 -41.30
CA ALA A 635 -7.94 21.44 -42.71
C ALA A 635 -6.77 22.42 -42.92
N GLU A 636 -6.38 23.16 -41.88
CA GLU A 636 -5.26 24.11 -41.91
C GLU A 636 -4.15 23.73 -40.92
N PRO A 637 -2.86 23.87 -41.31
CA PRO A 637 -1.72 23.64 -40.42
C PRO A 637 -1.56 24.80 -39.43
N SER A 638 -2.51 24.95 -38.51
CA SER A 638 -2.45 25.92 -37.40
C SER A 638 -2.10 25.20 -36.11
N GLY A 639 -1.05 25.65 -35.42
CA GLY A 639 -0.64 25.15 -34.11
C GLY A 639 0.65 25.82 -33.64
N PRO A 640 0.89 25.94 -32.32
CA PRO A 640 2.10 26.53 -31.77
C PRO A 640 3.34 25.69 -32.12
N LEU A 641 4.50 26.35 -32.20
CA LEU A 641 5.81 25.69 -32.28
C LEU A 641 6.00 24.75 -31.08
N GLY A 642 6.41 23.51 -31.34
CA GLY A 642 6.75 22.54 -30.30
C GLY A 642 5.56 21.96 -29.54
N ALA A 643 4.39 21.81 -30.17
CA ALA A 643 3.21 21.23 -29.51
C ALA A 643 3.52 19.83 -28.92
N ALA A 644 3.39 19.68 -27.60
CA ALA A 644 3.73 18.46 -26.88
C ALA A 644 2.58 17.43 -26.83
N ASN A 645 1.39 17.79 -27.28
CA ASN A 645 0.24 16.91 -27.33
C ASN A 645 -0.79 17.45 -28.34
N ILE A 646 -1.81 16.63 -28.64
CA ILE A 646 -2.86 16.99 -29.59
C ILE A 646 -3.73 18.17 -29.12
N THR A 647 -3.80 18.43 -27.81
CA THR A 647 -4.54 19.56 -27.22
C THR A 647 -3.81 20.88 -27.41
N ALA A 648 -2.48 20.88 -27.40
CA ALA A 648 -1.64 22.03 -27.74
C ALA A 648 -1.63 22.28 -29.26
N CYS A 649 -1.98 21.29 -30.09
CA CYS A 649 -1.91 21.37 -31.55
C CYS A 649 -2.95 22.32 -32.16
N SER A 650 -4.17 22.39 -31.61
CA SER A 650 -5.26 23.20 -32.15
C SER A 650 -6.25 23.61 -31.05
N GLY A 651 -6.84 24.80 -31.19
CA GLY A 651 -7.76 25.37 -30.21
C GLY A 651 -9.03 24.55 -30.08
N GLN A 652 -9.09 23.66 -29.09
CA GLN A 652 -10.24 22.85 -28.75
C GLN A 652 -11.42 23.72 -28.31
N CYS A 653 -12.64 23.20 -28.51
CA CYS A 653 -13.81 23.83 -27.93
C CYS A 653 -13.78 23.73 -26.40
N PRO A 654 -14.05 24.82 -25.67
CA PRO A 654 -14.13 24.78 -24.21
C PRO A 654 -15.38 24.00 -23.74
N PRO A 655 -15.46 23.62 -22.46
CA PRO A 655 -16.69 23.10 -21.86
C PRO A 655 -17.90 24.00 -22.16
N GLY A 656 -19.07 23.37 -22.28
CA GLY A 656 -20.30 24.01 -22.74
C GLY A 656 -20.36 24.29 -24.24
N HIS A 657 -19.33 23.93 -25.01
CA HIS A 657 -19.30 24.13 -26.47
C HIS A 657 -18.90 22.86 -27.22
N PHE A 658 -19.30 22.78 -28.49
CA PHE A 658 -18.98 21.68 -29.41
C PHE A 658 -18.73 22.18 -30.84
N SER A 659 -18.16 21.33 -31.68
CA SER A 659 -17.99 21.56 -33.13
C SER A 659 -18.03 20.23 -33.88
N LYS A 660 -18.14 20.20 -35.20
CA LYS A 660 -18.19 18.93 -35.98
C LYS A 660 -16.93 18.06 -35.79
N ASP A 661 -15.79 18.69 -35.54
CA ASP A 661 -14.47 18.07 -35.37
C ASP A 661 -13.87 18.30 -33.96
N GLY A 662 -14.64 18.95 -33.07
CA GLY A 662 -14.21 19.28 -31.70
C GLY A 662 -13.28 20.50 -31.59
N TYR A 663 -13.04 21.22 -32.67
CA TYR A 663 -12.16 22.40 -32.71
C TYR A 663 -12.91 23.68 -33.11
N LYS A 664 -12.28 24.84 -32.88
CA LYS A 664 -12.83 26.14 -33.30
C LYS A 664 -13.10 26.16 -34.82
N PRO A 665 -14.19 26.80 -35.29
CA PRO A 665 -15.13 27.63 -34.53
C PRO A 665 -16.14 26.80 -33.72
N CYS A 666 -16.29 27.15 -32.45
CA CYS A 666 -17.11 26.41 -31.49
C CYS A 666 -18.51 26.99 -31.38
N GLN A 667 -19.50 26.11 -31.24
CA GLN A 667 -20.88 26.47 -31.00
C GLN A 667 -21.26 26.16 -29.56
N PRO A 668 -21.99 27.05 -28.86
CA PRO A 668 -22.47 26.76 -27.51
C PRO A 668 -23.50 25.61 -27.54
N CYS A 669 -23.55 24.82 -26.47
CA CYS A 669 -24.55 23.77 -26.34
C CYS A 669 -25.96 24.40 -26.30
N PRO A 670 -26.90 23.93 -27.15
CA PRO A 670 -28.25 24.46 -27.15
C PRO A 670 -29.00 24.08 -25.86
N ARG A 671 -30.08 24.80 -25.56
CA ARG A 671 -30.89 24.53 -24.36
C ARG A 671 -31.36 23.08 -24.28
N GLY A 672 -31.28 22.51 -23.08
CA GLY A 672 -31.59 21.08 -22.84
C GLY A 672 -30.40 20.15 -23.11
N MET A 673 -29.24 20.70 -23.46
CA MET A 673 -27.99 19.97 -23.59
C MET A 673 -26.86 20.64 -22.82
N TYR A 674 -25.88 19.85 -22.40
CA TYR A 674 -24.72 20.30 -21.65
C TYR A 674 -23.45 19.57 -22.10
N GLN A 675 -22.26 20.12 -21.82
CA GLN A 675 -21.00 19.46 -22.14
C GLN A 675 -19.91 19.77 -21.10
N PRO A 676 -19.54 18.80 -20.25
CA PRO A 676 -18.54 19.04 -19.20
C PRO A 676 -17.10 19.06 -19.73
N GLU A 677 -16.83 18.44 -20.88
CA GLU A 677 -15.47 18.24 -21.39
C GLU A 677 -15.21 19.07 -22.66
N GLY A 678 -13.99 19.58 -22.79
CA GLY A 678 -13.55 20.28 -24.00
C GLY A 678 -13.26 19.34 -25.18
N GLY A 679 -13.25 19.86 -26.40
CA GLY A 679 -12.84 19.11 -27.59
C GLY A 679 -13.88 18.11 -28.11
N ARG A 680 -15.16 18.31 -27.78
CA ARG A 680 -16.26 17.38 -28.04
C ARG A 680 -16.98 17.68 -29.34
N THR A 681 -17.45 16.62 -30.02
CA THR A 681 -18.14 16.76 -31.30
C THR A 681 -19.64 17.00 -31.18
N GLN A 682 -20.19 16.85 -29.97
CA GLN A 682 -21.60 16.98 -29.66
C GLN A 682 -21.80 17.25 -28.17
N CYS A 683 -22.95 17.80 -27.79
CA CYS A 683 -23.37 17.95 -26.40
C CYS A 683 -24.15 16.73 -25.90
N LEU A 684 -24.17 16.53 -24.59
CA LEU A 684 -24.98 15.52 -23.91
C LEU A 684 -26.38 16.09 -23.65
N ALA A 685 -27.42 15.31 -23.92
CA ALA A 685 -28.79 15.75 -23.61
C ALA A 685 -29.11 15.57 -22.12
N CYS A 686 -29.89 16.49 -21.54
CA CYS A 686 -30.43 16.31 -20.18
C CYS A 686 -31.38 15.09 -20.10
N GLY A 687 -32.07 14.75 -21.20
CA GLY A 687 -33.05 13.65 -21.24
C GLY A 687 -34.38 14.00 -20.56
N GLY A 688 -35.42 13.18 -20.80
CA GLY A 688 -36.74 13.35 -20.14
C GLY A 688 -37.45 14.68 -20.43
N GLY A 689 -37.12 15.39 -21.51
CA GLY A 689 -37.71 16.70 -21.84
C GLY A 689 -37.26 17.85 -20.94
N LEU A 690 -36.17 17.68 -20.18
CA LEU A 690 -35.62 18.73 -19.33
C LEU A 690 -34.86 19.78 -20.16
N ASN A 691 -35.03 21.06 -19.81
CA ASN A 691 -34.30 22.18 -20.39
C ASN A 691 -33.16 22.63 -19.47
N THR A 692 -32.18 23.34 -20.01
CA THR A 692 -31.13 24.00 -19.23
C THR A 692 -31.47 25.47 -19.01
N LYS A 693 -31.00 26.03 -17.88
CA LYS A 693 -31.23 27.44 -17.52
C LYS A 693 -30.71 28.41 -18.58
N HIS A 694 -29.57 28.10 -19.18
CA HIS A 694 -28.88 28.92 -20.18
C HIS A 694 -28.30 28.04 -21.31
N GLU A 695 -27.97 28.67 -22.44
CA GLU A 695 -27.17 28.06 -23.51
C GLU A 695 -25.71 27.95 -23.04
N GLY A 696 -25.00 26.93 -23.52
CA GLY A 696 -23.61 26.66 -23.12
C GLY A 696 -23.47 26.00 -21.74
N ALA A 697 -24.50 25.29 -21.28
CA ALA A 697 -24.49 24.57 -20.00
C ALA A 697 -23.33 23.56 -19.93
N GLN A 698 -22.72 23.42 -18.77
CA GLN A 698 -21.50 22.62 -18.59
C GLN A 698 -21.79 21.30 -17.89
N THR A 699 -22.75 21.26 -16.96
CA THR A 699 -23.00 20.08 -16.14
C THR A 699 -24.48 19.70 -16.12
N PHE A 700 -24.80 18.49 -15.66
CA PHE A 700 -26.20 18.09 -15.48
C PHE A 700 -26.94 18.95 -14.42
N GLN A 701 -26.22 19.59 -13.50
CA GLN A 701 -26.82 20.49 -12.50
C GLN A 701 -27.47 21.73 -13.13
N ASP A 702 -27.11 22.06 -14.37
CA ASP A 702 -27.72 23.14 -15.15
C ASP A 702 -29.08 22.75 -15.76
N CYS A 703 -29.42 21.46 -15.75
CA CYS A 703 -30.71 20.93 -16.19
C CYS A 703 -31.78 21.20 -15.13
N GLU A 704 -32.95 21.70 -15.57
CA GLU A 704 -34.06 22.09 -14.69
C GLU A 704 -34.90 20.88 -14.28
N THR A 705 -34.46 20.17 -13.25
CA THR A 705 -35.18 19.04 -12.66
C THR A 705 -36.42 19.47 -11.88
N LYS A 706 -37.51 18.68 -11.94
CA LYS A 706 -38.74 18.92 -11.17
C LYS A 706 -38.57 18.82 -9.64
N VAL A 707 -37.61 18.01 -9.20
CA VAL A 707 -37.26 17.80 -7.78
C VAL A 707 -35.75 17.72 -7.67
N GLN A 708 -35.19 18.29 -6.60
CA GLN A 708 -33.75 18.29 -6.33
C GLN A 708 -33.39 17.11 -5.43
N CYS A 709 -32.45 16.28 -5.89
CA CYS A 709 -31.98 15.13 -5.13
C CYS A 709 -30.82 15.52 -4.20
N SER A 710 -30.93 15.09 -2.95
CA SER A 710 -29.86 15.14 -1.93
C SER A 710 -28.76 14.11 -2.24
N PRO A 711 -27.57 14.24 -1.62
CA PRO A 711 -26.55 13.20 -1.62
C PRO A 711 -27.14 11.85 -1.20
N GLY A 712 -26.63 10.78 -1.80
CA GLY A 712 -27.15 9.42 -1.66
C GLY A 712 -28.29 9.09 -2.64
N HIS A 713 -28.77 10.06 -3.43
CA HIS A 713 -29.82 9.86 -4.41
C HIS A 713 -29.43 10.37 -5.79
N TYR A 714 -29.97 9.73 -6.83
CA TYR A 714 -29.87 10.19 -8.20
C TYR A 714 -31.24 10.51 -8.79
N TYR A 715 -31.27 11.45 -9.72
CA TYR A 715 -32.47 11.84 -10.44
C TYR A 715 -32.76 10.87 -11.58
N ASN A 716 -33.87 10.13 -11.48
CA ASN A 716 -34.32 9.27 -12.56
C ASN A 716 -35.14 10.06 -13.58
N ILE A 717 -34.60 10.21 -14.80
CA ILE A 717 -35.21 11.00 -15.88
C ILE A 717 -36.50 10.42 -16.46
N THR A 718 -36.77 9.12 -16.26
CA THR A 718 -37.99 8.45 -16.77
C THR A 718 -39.18 8.69 -15.86
N PHE A 719 -38.96 8.63 -14.53
CA PHE A 719 -40.03 8.80 -13.54
C PHE A 719 -40.05 10.19 -12.89
N HIS A 720 -39.07 11.05 -13.19
CA HIS A 720 -38.88 12.37 -12.60
C HIS A 720 -38.85 12.39 -11.06
N ARG A 721 -38.21 11.39 -10.45
CA ARG A 721 -38.11 11.20 -8.99
C ARG A 721 -36.67 10.90 -8.57
N CYS A 722 -36.36 11.20 -7.31
CA CYS A 722 -35.08 10.86 -6.70
C CYS A 722 -35.11 9.41 -6.20
N ILE A 723 -34.14 8.61 -6.64
CA ILE A 723 -33.99 7.21 -6.26
C ILE A 723 -32.68 7.08 -5.47
N ARG A 724 -32.70 6.30 -4.39
CA ARG A 724 -31.51 6.02 -3.58
C ARG A 724 -30.48 5.25 -4.41
N CYS A 725 -29.20 5.54 -4.21
CA CYS A 725 -28.13 4.70 -4.73
C CYS A 725 -28.18 3.35 -4.03
N THR A 726 -28.28 2.26 -4.80
CA THR A 726 -28.31 0.91 -4.25
C THR A 726 -26.94 0.50 -3.72
N VAL A 727 -26.89 -0.54 -2.88
CA VAL A 727 -25.65 -1.19 -2.42
C VAL A 727 -24.60 -1.29 -3.54
N GLY A 728 -23.38 -0.85 -3.23
CA GLY A 728 -22.25 -0.80 -4.17
C GLY A 728 -22.13 0.50 -4.95
N PHE A 729 -23.03 1.46 -4.73
CA PHE A 729 -22.99 2.77 -5.34
C PHE A 729 -23.21 3.88 -4.31
N TYR A 730 -22.62 5.06 -4.57
CA TYR A 730 -22.74 6.23 -3.73
C TYR A 730 -22.88 7.52 -4.57
N GLN A 731 -23.36 8.59 -3.95
CA GLN A 731 -23.45 9.90 -4.61
C GLN A 731 -23.19 11.04 -3.60
N PRO A 732 -22.02 11.71 -3.64
CA PRO A 732 -21.72 12.82 -2.73
C PRO A 732 -22.39 14.13 -3.13
N GLU A 733 -22.68 14.32 -4.41
CA GLU A 733 -23.11 15.61 -4.94
C GLU A 733 -24.63 15.73 -5.07
N PHE A 734 -25.15 16.93 -4.84
CA PHE A 734 -26.56 17.25 -5.10
C PHE A 734 -26.85 17.29 -6.61
N ARG A 735 -28.11 17.03 -6.98
CA ARG A 735 -28.64 17.21 -8.35
C ARG A 735 -27.91 16.41 -9.44
N GLN A 736 -27.47 15.19 -9.13
CA GLN A 736 -26.91 14.27 -10.12
C GLN A 736 -27.96 13.29 -10.65
N ASN A 737 -27.74 12.71 -11.83
CA ASN A 737 -28.62 11.70 -12.46
C ASN A 737 -28.00 10.29 -12.54
N PHE A 738 -26.87 10.07 -11.87
CA PHE A 738 -26.21 8.77 -11.77
C PHE A 738 -25.73 8.56 -10.33
N CYS A 739 -25.40 7.30 -10.00
CA CYS A 739 -24.62 6.97 -8.81
C CYS A 739 -23.25 6.47 -9.24
N ILE A 740 -22.23 6.80 -8.46
CA ILE A 740 -20.84 6.38 -8.66
C ILE A 740 -20.70 4.97 -8.09
N SER A 741 -20.12 4.03 -8.84
CA SER A 741 -19.81 2.71 -8.30
C SER A 741 -18.65 2.78 -7.31
N CYS A 742 -18.70 1.95 -6.28
CA CYS A 742 -17.59 1.77 -5.37
C CYS A 742 -16.32 1.30 -6.10
N PRO A 743 -15.13 1.77 -5.68
CA PRO A 743 -13.89 1.48 -6.38
C PRO A 743 -13.43 0.02 -6.17
N GLY A 744 -12.87 -0.59 -7.21
CA GLY A 744 -12.46 -2.00 -7.21
C GLY A 744 -13.63 -2.95 -7.01
N ASN A 745 -13.45 -3.95 -6.14
CA ASN A 745 -14.49 -4.93 -5.78
C ASN A 745 -15.21 -4.60 -4.45
N SER A 746 -15.22 -3.32 -4.05
CA SER A 746 -15.84 -2.90 -2.80
C SER A 746 -17.34 -2.62 -2.94
N SER A 747 -18.07 -2.65 -1.83
CA SER A 747 -19.50 -2.36 -1.77
C SER A 747 -19.87 -1.58 -0.52
N THR A 748 -20.99 -0.87 -0.54
CA THR A 748 -21.55 -0.20 0.65
C THR A 748 -22.40 -1.15 1.47
N ASP A 749 -22.53 -0.92 2.77
CA ASP A 749 -23.36 -1.78 3.65
C ASP A 749 -24.87 -1.51 3.48
N SER A 750 -25.24 -0.30 3.04
CA SER A 750 -26.63 0.13 2.91
C SER A 750 -26.86 1.05 1.70
N ASP A 751 -28.13 1.15 1.31
CA ASP A 751 -28.61 2.06 0.27
C ASP A 751 -28.49 3.53 0.70
N GLY A 752 -28.33 4.43 -0.26
CA GLY A 752 -28.28 5.87 -0.02
C GLY A 752 -26.92 6.37 0.45
N SER A 753 -25.85 5.63 0.17
CA SER A 753 -24.49 6.01 0.55
C SER A 753 -24.06 7.32 -0.12
N THR A 754 -23.39 8.18 0.64
CA THR A 754 -23.01 9.54 0.24
C THR A 754 -21.51 9.69 0.00
N SER A 755 -20.67 8.80 0.53
CA SER A 755 -19.20 8.93 0.45
C SER A 755 -18.52 7.62 0.04
N VAL A 756 -17.38 7.77 -0.66
CA VAL A 756 -16.49 6.64 -1.00
C VAL A 756 -15.92 5.94 0.24
N THR A 757 -15.83 6.63 1.38
CA THR A 757 -15.38 6.05 2.65
C THR A 757 -16.32 4.97 3.19
N GLN A 758 -17.56 4.90 2.67
CA GLN A 758 -18.53 3.86 3.01
C GLN A 758 -18.38 2.61 2.11
N CYS A 759 -17.51 2.66 1.09
CA CYS A 759 -17.19 1.50 0.26
C CYS A 759 -16.19 0.60 1.00
N LYS A 760 -16.59 -0.64 1.24
CA LYS A 760 -15.85 -1.63 2.01
C LYS A 760 -15.66 -2.90 1.19
N ASN A 761 -14.47 -3.49 1.24
CA ASN A 761 -14.24 -4.82 0.71
C ASN A 761 -14.79 -5.86 1.72
N ARG A 762 -15.56 -6.83 1.23
CA ARG A 762 -16.15 -7.93 2.01
C ARG A 762 -15.36 -9.24 1.95
N HIS A 763 -14.31 -9.30 1.13
CA HIS A 763 -13.49 -10.49 1.00
C HIS A 763 -12.53 -10.65 2.19
N CYS A 764 -12.56 -11.82 2.81
CA CYS A 764 -11.70 -12.22 3.92
C CYS A 764 -11.71 -13.76 4.07
N GLY A 765 -10.84 -14.30 4.91
CA GLY A 765 -10.71 -15.74 5.12
C GLY A 765 -9.77 -16.45 4.13
N GLY A 766 -9.59 -17.75 4.32
CA GLY A 766 -8.77 -18.61 3.45
C GLY A 766 -7.94 -19.66 4.20
N GLU A 767 -7.24 -20.51 3.43
CA GLU A 767 -6.25 -21.45 3.96
C GLU A 767 -4.87 -20.79 4.02
N LEU A 768 -4.23 -20.83 5.18
CA LEU A 768 -2.93 -20.22 5.45
C LEU A 768 -1.92 -21.32 5.81
N GLY A 769 -0.81 -21.39 5.08
CA GLY A 769 0.25 -22.38 5.30
C GLY A 769 1.66 -21.80 5.34
N ASP A 770 1.78 -20.48 5.35
CA ASP A 770 3.07 -19.77 5.32
C ASP A 770 3.74 -19.79 6.70
N PHE A 771 5.06 -19.55 6.71
CA PHE A 771 5.84 -19.57 7.95
C PHE A 771 5.47 -18.44 8.93
N THR A 772 4.95 -17.33 8.41
CA THR A 772 4.49 -16.15 9.14
C THR A 772 3.35 -15.51 8.35
N GLY A 773 2.41 -14.85 9.00
CA GLY A 773 1.40 -14.06 8.32
C GLY A 773 0.52 -13.26 9.27
N PHE A 774 -0.58 -12.74 8.76
CA PHE A 774 -1.52 -11.92 9.51
C PHE A 774 -2.96 -12.42 9.27
N LEU A 775 -3.78 -12.35 10.30
CA LEU A 775 -5.23 -12.52 10.23
C LEU A 775 -5.85 -11.13 10.35
N GLU A 776 -6.50 -10.67 9.30
CA GLU A 776 -6.99 -9.29 9.20
C GLU A 776 -8.48 -9.27 8.99
N SER A 777 -9.19 -8.46 9.79
CA SER A 777 -10.56 -8.09 9.46
C SER A 777 -10.56 -7.31 8.13
N PRO A 778 -11.62 -7.42 7.31
CA PRO A 778 -11.67 -6.71 6.03
C PRO A 778 -11.47 -5.20 6.21
N ASN A 779 -10.67 -4.59 5.33
CA ASN A 779 -10.34 -3.15 5.30
C ASN A 779 -9.49 -2.60 6.44
N TYR A 780 -8.92 -3.43 7.32
CA TYR A 780 -8.03 -2.96 8.39
C TYR A 780 -6.87 -2.11 7.84
N PRO A 781 -6.52 -0.95 8.44
CA PRO A 781 -6.98 -0.40 9.73
C PRO A 781 -8.29 0.40 9.68
N GLY A 782 -8.99 0.39 8.55
CA GLY A 782 -10.33 0.96 8.37
C GLY A 782 -11.45 0.02 8.83
N ASN A 783 -12.69 0.50 8.74
CA ASN A 783 -13.81 -0.21 9.35
C ASN A 783 -14.25 -1.45 8.55
N TYR A 784 -14.47 -2.58 9.21
CA TYR A 784 -14.98 -3.79 8.57
C TYR A 784 -16.47 -3.66 8.17
N PRO A 785 -16.94 -4.39 7.14
CA PRO A 785 -18.33 -4.33 6.71
C PRO A 785 -19.28 -5.07 7.65
N SER A 786 -20.54 -4.65 7.65
CA SER A 786 -21.60 -5.36 8.37
C SER A 786 -21.97 -6.65 7.65
N SER A 787 -22.51 -7.62 8.39
CA SER A 787 -22.92 -8.95 7.92
C SER A 787 -21.83 -9.71 7.16
N VAL A 788 -20.58 -9.63 7.64
CA VAL A 788 -19.45 -10.38 7.06
C VAL A 788 -19.12 -11.58 7.93
N GLU A 789 -18.71 -12.66 7.27
CA GLU A 789 -18.27 -13.89 7.91
C GLU A 789 -16.94 -14.31 7.29
N CYS A 790 -15.89 -14.29 8.10
CA CYS A 790 -14.53 -14.61 7.69
C CYS A 790 -14.09 -15.88 8.40
N THR A 791 -13.57 -16.85 7.64
CA THR A 791 -13.04 -18.09 8.22
C THR A 791 -11.63 -18.34 7.69
N TRP A 792 -10.67 -18.46 8.60
CA TRP A 792 -9.29 -18.83 8.30
C TRP A 792 -8.97 -20.20 8.87
N SER A 793 -8.25 -20.99 8.08
CA SER A 793 -7.70 -22.29 8.50
C SER A 793 -6.19 -22.21 8.35
N ILE A 794 -5.48 -22.24 9.48
CA ILE A 794 -4.02 -22.21 9.51
C ILE A 794 -3.52 -23.65 9.58
N SER A 795 -2.88 -24.12 8.52
CA SER A 795 -2.32 -25.47 8.36
C SER A 795 -0.85 -25.39 7.94
N PRO A 796 0.08 -25.19 8.89
CA PRO A 796 1.51 -25.19 8.62
C PRO A 796 2.03 -26.52 8.03
N PRO A 797 3.21 -26.51 7.37
CA PRO A 797 3.92 -27.71 6.94
C PRO A 797 4.27 -28.65 8.10
N ASP A 798 4.62 -29.90 7.78
CA ASP A 798 4.97 -30.92 8.77
C ASP A 798 6.05 -30.47 9.76
N LYS A 799 5.91 -30.88 11.03
CA LYS A 799 6.78 -30.56 12.18
C LYS A 799 6.78 -29.09 12.64
N ARG A 800 5.75 -28.32 12.33
CA ARG A 800 5.60 -26.96 12.86
C ARG A 800 4.38 -26.77 13.75
N LYS A 801 4.52 -25.86 14.72
CA LYS A 801 3.47 -25.38 15.62
C LYS A 801 3.20 -23.91 15.39
N ILE A 802 2.04 -23.43 15.84
CA ILE A 802 1.54 -22.08 15.56
C ILE A 802 1.60 -21.26 16.86
N LEU A 803 2.14 -20.05 16.78
CA LEU A 803 2.06 -19.02 17.80
C LEU A 803 1.30 -17.82 17.22
N LEU A 804 0.31 -17.35 17.97
CA LEU A 804 -0.42 -16.12 17.64
C LEU A 804 -0.16 -15.09 18.72
N VAL A 805 0.02 -13.84 18.32
CA VAL A 805 -0.04 -12.68 19.22
C VAL A 805 -1.26 -11.89 18.82
N VAL A 806 -2.28 -11.93 19.66
CA VAL A 806 -3.48 -11.11 19.55
C VAL A 806 -3.14 -9.74 20.13
N PRO A 807 -3.03 -8.68 19.31
CA PRO A 807 -2.81 -7.33 19.81
C PRO A 807 -4.15 -6.74 20.26
N GLU A 808 -4.27 -5.42 20.25
CA GLU A 808 -5.55 -4.75 20.47
C GLU A 808 -6.54 -5.07 19.33
N ILE A 809 -7.74 -5.53 19.71
CA ILE A 809 -8.84 -5.82 18.80
C ILE A 809 -9.92 -4.76 19.02
N PHE A 810 -10.38 -4.11 17.95
CA PHE A 810 -11.46 -3.12 18.00
C PHE A 810 -12.78 -3.73 17.51
N LEU A 811 -13.62 -4.18 18.44
CA LEU A 811 -15.01 -4.59 18.21
C LEU A 811 -15.97 -3.70 19.03
N PRO A 812 -17.14 -3.32 18.50
CA PRO A 812 -18.18 -2.62 19.24
C PRO A 812 -18.61 -3.43 20.46
N SER A 813 -18.78 -2.75 21.60
CA SER A 813 -19.27 -3.37 22.83
C SER A 813 -20.81 -3.35 22.82
N GLU A 814 -21.44 -4.53 22.84
CA GLU A 814 -22.91 -4.68 22.86
C GLU A 814 -23.36 -5.73 23.88
N ASP A 815 -24.59 -5.57 24.41
CA ASP A 815 -25.19 -6.48 25.40
C ASP A 815 -25.53 -7.86 24.83
N GLU A 816 -26.01 -7.90 23.58
CA GLU A 816 -26.13 -9.11 22.78
C GLU A 816 -24.90 -9.18 21.86
N CYS A 817 -23.95 -10.05 22.19
CA CYS A 817 -22.68 -10.30 21.50
C CYS A 817 -22.86 -10.46 19.97
N GLY A 818 -22.91 -9.33 19.25
CA GLY A 818 -23.27 -9.26 17.84
C GLY A 818 -22.08 -9.53 16.91
N ASP A 819 -20.95 -8.89 17.20
CA ASP A 819 -19.69 -9.09 16.48
C ASP A 819 -18.78 -10.01 17.27
N LEU A 820 -18.36 -11.13 16.67
CA LEU A 820 -17.71 -12.21 17.40
C LEU A 820 -16.46 -12.69 16.66
N LEU A 821 -15.33 -12.75 17.38
CA LEU A 821 -14.10 -13.40 16.94
C LEU A 821 -13.82 -14.63 17.80
N VAL A 822 -13.72 -15.80 17.16
CA VAL A 822 -13.47 -17.09 17.81
C VAL A 822 -12.25 -17.77 17.19
N MET A 823 -11.37 -18.30 18.04
CA MET A 823 -10.24 -19.15 17.64
C MET A 823 -10.38 -20.52 18.31
N ARG A 824 -10.28 -21.60 17.54
CA ARG A 824 -10.50 -22.97 17.99
C ARG A 824 -9.33 -23.89 17.67
N LYS A 825 -9.12 -24.88 18.53
CA LYS A 825 -7.90 -25.71 18.60
C LYS A 825 -7.60 -26.54 17.35
N ASN A 826 -8.57 -26.91 16.53
CA ASN A 826 -8.35 -27.74 15.34
C ASN A 826 -9.00 -27.10 14.10
N ALA A 827 -8.78 -27.67 12.92
CA ALA A 827 -9.44 -27.29 11.67
C ALA A 827 -10.95 -27.62 11.60
N SER A 828 -11.66 -27.61 12.75
CA SER A 828 -13.10 -27.90 12.81
C SER A 828 -13.85 -26.81 13.59
N PRO A 829 -15.01 -26.38 13.08
CA PRO A 829 -15.92 -25.47 13.79
C PRO A 829 -16.57 -26.12 15.01
N SER A 830 -16.31 -27.39 15.37
CA SER A 830 -16.77 -28.01 16.62
C SER A 830 -15.66 -28.19 17.67
N SER A 831 -14.43 -27.74 17.38
CA SER A 831 -13.29 -27.93 18.26
C SER A 831 -13.29 -26.96 19.46
N ILE A 832 -12.50 -27.30 20.49
CA ILE A 832 -12.44 -26.54 21.74
C ILE A 832 -12.04 -25.08 21.48
N THR A 833 -12.83 -24.15 22.00
CA THR A 833 -12.54 -22.70 21.98
C THR A 833 -11.28 -22.40 22.76
N THR A 834 -10.33 -21.73 22.13
CA THR A 834 -9.05 -21.31 22.73
C THR A 834 -9.05 -19.81 23.03
N TYR A 835 -9.71 -19.02 22.18
CA TYR A 835 -9.88 -17.58 22.37
C TYR A 835 -11.25 -17.17 21.80
N GLU A 836 -11.94 -16.29 22.50
CA GLU A 836 -13.25 -15.76 22.11
C GLU A 836 -13.39 -14.34 22.65
N THR A 837 -13.81 -13.42 21.79
CA THR A 837 -14.10 -12.04 22.18
C THR A 837 -15.21 -11.45 21.31
N CYS A 838 -16.04 -10.59 21.90
CA CYS A 838 -17.03 -9.77 21.19
C CYS A 838 -17.06 -8.31 21.65
N GLN A 839 -15.96 -7.85 22.25
CA GLN A 839 -15.78 -6.45 22.60
C GLN A 839 -14.31 -6.07 22.40
N THR A 840 -14.04 -4.77 22.45
CA THR A 840 -12.67 -4.27 22.36
C THR A 840 -11.84 -4.82 23.51
N TYR A 841 -10.70 -5.43 23.18
CA TYR A 841 -9.78 -6.01 24.15
C TYR A 841 -8.43 -5.30 24.05
N GLU A 842 -8.11 -4.50 25.06
CA GLU A 842 -6.98 -3.56 25.06
C GLU A 842 -5.63 -4.21 25.42
N ARG A 843 -5.63 -5.45 25.93
CA ARG A 843 -4.39 -6.14 26.34
C ARG A 843 -3.93 -7.13 25.29
N PRO A 844 -2.67 -7.06 24.83
CA PRO A 844 -2.15 -8.08 23.92
C PRO A 844 -1.99 -9.42 24.64
N ILE A 845 -2.45 -10.51 24.03
CA ILE A 845 -2.29 -11.90 24.51
C ILE A 845 -1.57 -12.68 23.44
N ALA A 846 -0.59 -13.51 23.79
CA ALA A 846 -0.06 -14.52 22.90
C ALA A 846 -0.28 -15.92 23.46
N PHE A 847 -0.50 -16.88 22.57
CA PHE A 847 -0.64 -18.28 22.97
C PHE A 847 -0.19 -19.20 21.84
N THR A 848 0.35 -20.35 22.24
CA THR A 848 0.72 -21.43 21.34
C THR A 848 -0.50 -22.31 21.07
N ALA A 849 -0.74 -22.65 19.81
CA ALA A 849 -1.76 -23.61 19.46
C ALA A 849 -1.33 -25.00 19.94
N ARG A 850 -2.15 -25.66 20.77
CA ARG A 850 -1.94 -27.05 21.23
C ARG A 850 -2.03 -28.11 20.10
N SER A 851 -2.20 -27.69 18.87
CA SER A 851 -2.45 -28.49 17.67
C SER A 851 -1.64 -27.91 16.52
N ARG A 852 -1.38 -28.72 15.48
CA ARG A 852 -0.74 -28.25 14.25
C ARG A 852 -1.70 -27.54 13.30
N LYS A 853 -2.97 -27.38 13.67
CA LYS A 853 -3.97 -26.65 12.88
C LYS A 853 -4.76 -25.72 13.77
N LEU A 854 -5.12 -24.54 13.27
CA LEU A 854 -5.98 -23.60 13.98
C LEU A 854 -7.11 -23.14 13.07
N TRP A 855 -8.33 -23.09 13.61
CA TRP A 855 -9.48 -22.52 12.93
C TRP A 855 -9.86 -21.20 13.57
N VAL A 856 -9.98 -20.15 12.77
CA VAL A 856 -10.32 -18.79 13.22
C VAL A 856 -11.55 -18.33 12.47
N HIS A 857 -12.46 -17.69 13.19
CA HIS A 857 -13.75 -17.29 12.67
C HIS A 857 -14.16 -15.93 13.21
N PHE A 858 -14.46 -15.01 12.30
CA PHE A 858 -14.96 -13.69 12.62
C PHE A 858 -16.32 -13.49 11.96
N LYS A 859 -17.27 -12.96 12.71
CA LYS A 859 -18.62 -12.66 12.23
C LYS A 859 -19.06 -11.27 12.71
N SER A 860 -19.63 -10.47 11.83
CA SER A 860 -20.30 -9.21 12.18
C SER A 860 -21.82 -9.27 11.99
N ASN A 861 -22.55 -8.43 12.75
CA ASN A 861 -24.01 -8.29 12.64
C ASN A 861 -24.41 -7.26 11.54
N GLU A 862 -25.70 -6.93 11.42
CA GLU A 862 -26.21 -6.06 10.34
C GLU A 862 -25.89 -4.56 10.49
N VAL A 863 -25.50 -4.11 11.68
CA VAL A 863 -25.36 -2.68 12.02
C VAL A 863 -23.92 -2.29 12.33
N ASN A 864 -23.14 -3.22 12.86
CA ASN A 864 -21.86 -2.93 13.48
C ASN A 864 -20.71 -2.83 12.49
N SER A 865 -19.79 -1.95 12.84
CA SER A 865 -18.59 -1.68 12.07
C SER A 865 -17.58 -0.95 12.94
N ALA A 866 -16.37 -1.49 13.06
CA ALA A 866 -15.26 -0.87 13.78
C ALA A 866 -13.95 -1.11 13.02
N ARG A 867 -12.84 -0.54 13.51
CA ARG A 867 -11.50 -0.69 12.90
C ARG A 867 -11.03 -2.14 12.78
N GLY A 868 -11.64 -3.05 13.55
CA GLY A 868 -11.35 -4.48 13.51
C GLY A 868 -9.98 -4.82 14.09
N PHE A 869 -9.25 -5.72 13.43
CA PHE A 869 -8.02 -6.29 13.97
C PHE A 869 -7.04 -6.74 12.88
N GLN A 870 -5.77 -6.80 13.26
CA GLN A 870 -4.70 -7.47 12.53
C GLN A 870 -3.90 -8.32 13.52
N VAL A 871 -4.11 -9.64 13.50
CA VAL A 871 -3.47 -10.59 14.41
C VAL A 871 -2.29 -11.26 13.70
N PRO A 872 -1.03 -10.92 14.06
CA PRO A 872 0.14 -11.59 13.50
C PRO A 872 0.29 -13.02 14.06
N TYR A 873 0.67 -13.95 13.18
CA TYR A 873 1.02 -15.33 13.53
C TYR A 873 2.38 -15.74 12.98
N VAL A 874 3.04 -16.65 13.70
CA VAL A 874 4.30 -17.28 13.28
C VAL A 874 4.21 -18.78 13.51
N THR A 875 4.86 -19.53 12.64
CA THR A 875 5.03 -20.97 12.77
C THR A 875 6.47 -21.27 13.16
N TYR A 876 6.66 -22.10 14.17
CA TYR A 876 7.97 -22.47 14.70
C TYR A 876 8.14 -24.00 14.66
N ASP A 877 9.39 -24.46 14.68
CA ASP A 877 9.70 -25.88 14.72
C ASP A 877 9.20 -26.50 16.05
N GLU A 878 8.55 -27.66 15.99
CA GLU A 878 8.05 -28.35 17.18
C GLU A 878 9.17 -28.64 18.20
N ASP A 879 10.41 -28.80 17.72
CA ASP A 879 11.59 -29.00 18.58
C ASP A 879 11.87 -27.79 19.51
N TYR A 880 11.33 -26.61 19.20
CA TYR A 880 11.46 -25.39 20.01
C TYR A 880 10.29 -25.16 20.97
N GLU A 881 9.33 -26.08 21.07
CA GLU A 881 8.14 -25.92 21.90
C GLU A 881 8.43 -25.55 23.34
N GLN A 882 9.40 -26.20 23.99
CA GLN A 882 9.76 -25.89 25.37
C GLN A 882 10.27 -24.45 25.53
N LEU A 883 11.11 -23.96 24.61
CA LEU A 883 11.59 -22.58 24.62
C LEU A 883 10.45 -21.59 24.41
N VAL A 884 9.55 -21.86 23.46
CA VAL A 884 8.42 -20.97 23.15
C VAL A 884 7.43 -20.97 24.31
N GLU A 885 7.09 -22.12 24.90
CA GLU A 885 6.28 -22.19 26.11
C GLU A 885 6.94 -21.46 27.28
N ASP A 886 8.25 -21.59 27.48
CA ASP A 886 8.98 -20.89 28.55
C ASP A 886 9.09 -19.37 28.33
N ILE A 887 8.84 -18.87 27.12
CA ILE A 887 8.77 -17.43 26.82
C ILE A 887 7.33 -16.93 26.93
N VAL A 888 6.35 -17.73 26.48
CA VAL A 888 4.92 -17.36 26.40
C VAL A 888 4.17 -17.63 27.71
N ARG A 889 4.48 -18.71 28.44
CA ARG A 889 3.80 -19.18 29.67
C ARG A 889 4.37 -18.58 30.96
N ASP A 890 5.56 -17.96 30.91
CA ASP A 890 6.25 -17.38 32.07
C ASP A 890 5.54 -16.14 32.65
N GLY A 891 4.36 -15.75 32.13
CA GLY A 891 3.57 -14.60 32.59
C GLY A 891 4.19 -13.22 32.31
N ARG A 892 5.53 -13.13 32.21
CA ARG A 892 6.33 -11.90 32.09
C ARG A 892 6.13 -11.11 30.80
N LEU A 893 5.69 -11.76 29.71
CA LEU A 893 5.34 -11.09 28.45
C LEU A 893 4.03 -10.28 28.57
N TYR A 894 3.13 -10.70 29.48
CA TYR A 894 1.81 -10.07 29.70
C TYR A 894 1.71 -9.33 31.03
N SER A 895 2.58 -9.57 32.01
CA SER A 895 2.52 -8.95 33.34
C SER A 895 3.22 -7.58 33.40
N SER A 896 4.21 -7.33 32.53
CA SER A 896 4.94 -6.06 32.48
C SER A 896 4.48 -5.19 31.30
N GLU A 897 3.99 -3.98 31.58
CA GLU A 897 3.61 -3.01 30.54
C GLU A 897 4.76 -2.69 29.57
N ASN A 898 6.00 -2.65 30.06
CA ASN A 898 7.21 -2.50 29.24
C ASN A 898 7.43 -3.64 28.22
N HIS A 899 6.92 -4.85 28.48
CA HIS A 899 6.96 -5.97 27.52
C HIS A 899 5.73 -5.99 26.61
N GLN A 900 4.58 -5.49 27.07
CA GLN A 900 3.39 -5.33 26.22
C GLN A 900 3.61 -4.30 25.11
N GLU A 901 4.39 -3.25 25.35
CA GLU A 901 4.84 -2.27 24.33
C GLU A 901 5.49 -2.94 23.10
N ILE A 902 6.19 -4.06 23.31
CA ILE A 902 6.86 -4.83 22.25
C ILE A 902 5.85 -5.58 21.37
N LEU A 903 4.73 -6.01 21.97
CA LEU A 903 3.63 -6.65 21.27
C LEU A 903 2.75 -5.62 20.53
N LYS A 904 2.82 -4.33 20.94
CA LYS A 904 2.17 -3.19 20.26
C LYS A 904 3.02 -2.64 19.11
N ASP A 905 4.35 -2.74 19.17
CA ASP A 905 5.26 -2.27 18.11
C ASP A 905 5.44 -3.31 16.98
N LYS A 906 5.06 -2.92 15.75
CA LYS A 906 5.11 -3.79 14.56
C LYS A 906 6.53 -4.19 14.10
N LYS A 907 7.57 -3.41 14.41
CA LYS A 907 8.97 -3.75 14.11
C LYS A 907 9.53 -4.70 15.16
N LEU A 908 9.20 -4.49 16.43
CA LEU A 908 9.67 -5.33 17.52
C LEU A 908 9.01 -6.71 17.52
N ILE A 909 7.70 -6.79 17.23
CA ILE A 909 6.99 -8.07 17.12
C ILE A 909 7.54 -8.93 15.96
N LYS A 910 7.95 -8.30 14.84
CA LYS A 910 8.59 -9.00 13.73
C LYS A 910 9.95 -9.56 14.12
N ALA A 911 10.79 -8.76 14.79
CA ALA A 911 12.09 -9.22 15.29
C ALA A 911 11.91 -10.37 16.30
N PHE A 912 10.93 -10.26 17.19
CA PHE A 912 10.57 -11.32 18.14
C PHE A 912 10.16 -12.61 17.41
N PHE A 913 9.29 -12.53 16.40
CA PHE A 913 8.87 -13.67 15.58
C PHE A 913 10.02 -14.33 14.83
N GLU A 914 10.98 -13.56 14.33
CA GLU A 914 12.17 -14.11 13.67
C GLU A 914 13.09 -14.87 14.63
N VAL A 915 13.18 -14.42 15.89
CA VAL A 915 13.93 -15.12 16.95
C VAL A 915 13.19 -16.40 17.38
N LEU A 916 11.87 -16.36 17.51
CA LEU A 916 11.09 -17.55 17.88
C LEU A 916 11.04 -18.61 16.77
N ALA A 917 10.98 -18.18 15.51
CA ALA A 917 11.03 -19.09 14.37
C ALA A 917 12.43 -19.72 14.21
N HIS A 918 13.49 -18.98 14.57
CA HIS A 918 14.88 -19.43 14.46
C HIS A 918 15.72 -18.85 15.62
N PRO A 919 15.86 -19.57 16.75
CA PRO A 919 16.53 -19.08 17.96
C PRO A 919 17.94 -18.55 17.72
N GLN A 920 18.68 -19.13 16.76
CA GLN A 920 20.01 -18.68 16.31
C GLN A 920 20.05 -17.24 15.75
N ASN A 921 18.94 -16.69 15.25
CA ASN A 921 18.89 -15.31 14.78
C ASN A 921 19.01 -14.30 15.93
N TYR A 922 18.80 -14.73 17.17
CA TYR A 922 19.04 -13.91 18.37
C TYR A 922 20.42 -13.22 18.33
N PHE A 923 21.47 -13.93 17.96
CA PHE A 923 22.84 -13.39 17.90
C PHE A 923 23.04 -12.32 16.82
N LYS A 924 22.23 -12.32 15.75
CA LYS A 924 22.25 -11.26 14.73
C LYS A 924 21.66 -9.96 15.27
N TYR A 925 20.65 -10.06 16.13
CA TYR A 925 19.94 -8.92 16.71
C TYR A 925 20.69 -8.29 17.89
N THR A 926 21.46 -9.07 18.65
CA THR A 926 22.25 -8.57 19.79
C THR A 926 23.53 -7.82 19.40
N GLU A 927 24.10 -8.07 18.21
CA GLU A 927 25.32 -7.38 17.75
C GLU A 927 25.03 -6.13 16.91
N LYS A 928 23.98 -6.13 16.08
CA LYS A 928 23.65 -5.00 15.17
C LYS A 928 22.52 -4.08 15.64
N HIS A 929 21.63 -4.52 16.53
CA HIS A 929 20.39 -3.81 16.87
C HIS A 929 20.16 -3.65 18.38
N LYS A 930 21.23 -3.40 19.16
CA LYS A 930 21.11 -3.03 20.61
C LYS A 930 20.22 -1.81 20.88
N GLU A 931 19.87 -1.07 19.84
CA GLU A 931 19.14 0.20 19.88
C GLU A 931 17.62 0.05 19.69
N MET A 932 17.10 -1.12 19.30
CA MET A 932 15.66 -1.26 18.95
C MET A 932 14.80 -1.96 20.02
N LEU A 933 15.32 -2.91 20.81
CA LEU A 933 14.53 -3.70 21.77
C LEU A 933 14.80 -3.25 23.23
N PRO A 934 13.79 -3.19 24.12
CA PRO A 934 14.00 -2.86 25.53
C PRO A 934 15.03 -3.77 26.20
N ARG A 935 15.90 -3.20 27.05
CA ARG A 935 16.99 -3.97 27.72
C ARG A 935 16.45 -5.12 28.59
N SER A 936 15.28 -4.96 29.20
CA SER A 936 14.58 -6.00 29.95
C SER A 936 14.20 -7.19 29.08
N PHE A 937 13.71 -6.94 27.87
CA PHE A 937 13.32 -7.96 26.90
C PHE A 937 14.51 -8.67 26.27
N ILE A 938 15.57 -7.93 25.94
CA ILE A 938 16.83 -8.53 25.48
C ILE A 938 17.38 -9.47 26.56
N LYS A 939 17.32 -9.08 27.85
CA LYS A 939 17.75 -9.94 28.97
C LYS A 939 16.88 -11.19 29.13
N LEU A 940 15.56 -11.07 28.97
CA LEU A 940 14.63 -12.21 28.99
C LEU A 940 14.96 -13.20 27.87
N LEU A 941 15.03 -12.71 26.62
CA LEU A 941 15.39 -13.53 25.46
C LEU A 941 16.80 -14.11 25.61
N HIS A 942 17.78 -13.35 26.09
CA HIS A 942 19.14 -13.84 26.35
C HIS A 942 19.11 -15.03 27.30
N SER A 943 18.43 -14.90 28.44
CA SER A 943 18.36 -15.93 29.47
C SER A 943 17.74 -17.22 28.94
N LYS A 944 16.61 -17.12 28.24
CA LYS A 944 15.85 -18.28 27.76
C LYS A 944 16.49 -18.92 26.53
N VAL A 945 16.89 -18.13 25.53
CA VAL A 945 17.51 -18.63 24.29
C VAL A 945 18.91 -19.20 24.56
N SER A 946 19.71 -18.56 25.41
CA SER A 946 21.05 -19.07 25.75
C SER A 946 20.99 -20.36 26.57
N ALA A 947 20.02 -20.49 27.48
CA ALA A 947 19.79 -21.73 28.23
C ALA A 947 19.36 -22.87 27.29
N PHE A 948 18.48 -22.59 26.32
CA PHE A 948 18.01 -23.59 25.36
C PHE A 948 19.07 -24.02 24.33
N LEU A 949 19.98 -23.14 23.92
CA LEU A 949 21.04 -23.45 22.95
C LEU A 949 22.31 -24.04 23.59
N GLN A 950 22.44 -24.00 24.92
CA GLN A 950 23.56 -24.62 25.65
C GLN A 950 23.72 -26.15 25.52
N PRO A 951 22.71 -26.99 25.24
CA PRO A 951 22.90 -28.44 25.08
C PRO A 951 23.53 -28.87 23.74
N PHE A 952 23.76 -27.94 22.80
CA PHE A 952 24.30 -28.22 21.45
C PHE A 952 25.74 -27.71 21.23
N LYS A 953 26.49 -27.45 22.31
CA LYS A 953 27.92 -27.09 22.26
C LYS A 953 28.82 -28.16 22.87
#